data_AF-A0A9Q7TIR2-F1
#
_entry.id   AF-A0A9Q7TIR2-F1
#
_cell.length_a   1.000
_cell.length_b   1.000
_cell.length_c   1.000
_cell.angle_alpha   90.00
_cell.angle_beta   90.00
_cell.angle_gamma   90.00
#
_symmetry.space_group_name_H-M   'P 1'
#
loop_
_entity.id
_entity.type
_entity.pdbx_description
1 polymer ?
#
loop_
_entity_poly.entity_id
_entity_poly.type
_entity_poly.pdbx_seq_one_letter_code
_entity_poly.pdbx_strand_id
1 'polypeptide(L)'
;MMRSSNLHPTPLNRPSPQPQPYPSSRSSSAHTTSSTHLSSTASNPPATIGRSSMESFNPRTSLTPRTHFYLVFSALCISSFLSALDLSSVSTALPTIVADLQNDRHASSSSTRSSTSASSGGEGGTYIWIGAVYTIAGMSILPLCGGMCEIWGRKAILLTSLFFFLFGSTICGASQSLEMMIVGRVLQGMGDAGIISLAEIVVADLVNLSERGTYEGIIGVVWAGASAIGPPVGGVFSEAGRGRWRWLFWLNIPVSVVAISMISCFMNMKTPKRDIKSNLGRMDWCGNALLILATIGLGLALTWGGARYTWLSPQVLVPLILSVMLFITFFYLELFRLKHATVPKELLSNRTAISAHLTSFAHGLVTMAIIYLIPTYFQAVKLASTIMSGCMVFPFSCTVAFTAIAFAMSIQVTQRYVPQNHLGWFFTLLGVPLLLLLNVDSKPATWILVQLPIALGCGILFVAPQFPVLASVRVQLASKALALQLFLASFGQTLGIMLAEAVFQSSVHSAIQSPEIEALAANASLLFDIQDISSPYSMHFGALKHLDKAASDAVREVYSGALRRVWLVLIPFALGGCLVCCAMKELEMHEETDERFAAVLQDRAALRDEEKGRTEGKMSQGREGLREESIQLSSTAKLLPASDQGKESSASC
;
A
#
# COMPACT_ATOMS: atom_id res chain seq x y z
N MET A 1 -18.90 30.54 -58.36
CA MET A 1 -19.41 29.90 -59.58
C MET A 1 -20.46 28.85 -59.19
N MET A 2 -21.70 29.09 -59.64
CA MET A 2 -22.83 28.18 -59.96
C MET A 2 -22.59 26.66 -59.81
N ARG A 3 -23.50 25.76 -59.39
CA ARG A 3 -24.99 25.65 -59.43
C ARG A 3 -25.39 24.50 -58.44
N SER A 4 -26.31 24.67 -57.48
CA SER A 4 -27.76 24.29 -57.48
C SER A 4 -28.06 22.84 -57.91
N SER A 5 -28.91 22.02 -57.26
CA SER A 5 -30.28 22.35 -56.81
C SER A 5 -30.98 21.21 -56.03
N ASN A 6 -31.71 21.60 -54.96
CA ASN A 6 -33.13 21.27 -54.58
C ASN A 6 -33.54 19.81 -54.27
N LEU A 7 -34.38 19.44 -53.28
CA LEU A 7 -35.59 20.05 -52.68
C LEU A 7 -35.87 19.56 -51.22
N HIS A 8 -36.76 20.29 -50.54
CA HIS A 8 -37.20 20.34 -49.12
C HIS A 8 -38.40 19.37 -48.79
N PRO A 9 -39.18 19.46 -47.66
CA PRO A 9 -39.00 18.80 -46.35
C PRO A 9 -40.28 18.07 -45.80
N THR A 10 -40.26 17.40 -44.64
CA THR A 10 -41.25 17.48 -43.51
C THR A 10 -41.03 16.40 -42.42
N PRO A 11 -41.51 16.62 -41.17
CA PRO A 11 -41.01 15.97 -39.95
C PRO A 11 -41.96 14.90 -39.38
N LEU A 12 -41.43 13.96 -38.59
CA LEU A 12 -42.24 13.09 -37.72
C LEU A 12 -41.70 13.09 -36.29
N ASN A 13 -42.52 13.71 -35.45
CA ASN A 13 -42.47 13.78 -34.00
C ASN A 13 -43.02 12.44 -33.44
N ARG A 14 -42.34 11.76 -32.51
CA ARG A 14 -42.98 10.84 -31.55
C ARG A 14 -42.10 10.60 -30.30
N PRO A 15 -42.72 10.42 -29.12
CA PRO A 15 -42.09 10.59 -27.81
C PRO A 15 -41.66 9.26 -27.15
N SER A 16 -40.95 9.43 -26.03
CA SER A 16 -40.42 8.45 -25.08
C SER A 16 -41.43 7.41 -24.55
N PRO A 17 -40.98 6.17 -24.23
CA PRO A 17 -41.84 5.16 -23.62
C PRO A 17 -41.90 5.27 -22.08
N GLN A 18 -43.12 5.30 -21.54
CA GLN A 18 -43.44 5.08 -20.13
C GLN A 18 -43.54 3.57 -19.80
N PRO A 19 -43.35 3.17 -18.53
CA PRO A 19 -43.28 1.77 -18.09
C PRO A 19 -44.65 1.09 -17.88
N GLN A 20 -44.73 -0.20 -18.19
CA GLN A 20 -45.93 -1.05 -18.02
C GLN A 20 -46.16 -1.50 -16.56
N PRO A 21 -47.43 -1.68 -16.13
CA PRO A 21 -47.77 -2.22 -14.81
C PRO A 21 -47.90 -3.77 -14.79
N TYR A 22 -47.53 -4.37 -13.66
CA TYR A 22 -47.67 -5.79 -13.32
C TYR A 22 -49.14 -6.27 -13.28
N PRO A 23 -49.45 -7.51 -13.69
CA PRO A 23 -50.75 -8.11 -13.42
C PRO A 23 -50.75 -9.00 -12.16
N SER A 24 -51.69 -8.69 -11.27
CA SER A 24 -52.14 -9.50 -10.14
C SER A 24 -53.05 -10.65 -10.60
N SER A 25 -52.84 -11.87 -10.10
CA SER A 25 -53.76 -13.00 -10.31
C SER A 25 -54.39 -13.47 -8.98
N ARG A 26 -55.72 -13.44 -8.91
CA ARG A 26 -56.53 -14.16 -7.93
C ARG A 26 -57.73 -14.81 -8.63
N SER A 27 -57.77 -16.15 -8.48
CA SER A 27 -58.91 -17.06 -8.30
C SER A 27 -60.18 -16.99 -9.17
N SER A 28 -60.55 -18.14 -9.75
CA SER A 28 -61.85 -18.85 -9.55
C SER A 28 -61.78 -20.26 -10.19
N SER A 29 -61.89 -21.37 -9.43
CA SER A 29 -63.08 -22.26 -9.22
C SER A 29 -63.52 -23.05 -10.47
N ALA A 30 -63.89 -24.34 -10.49
CA ALA A 30 -64.45 -25.27 -9.51
C ALA A 30 -64.45 -26.73 -10.08
N HIS A 31 -64.65 -27.74 -9.20
CA HIS A 31 -65.62 -28.87 -9.27
C HIS A 31 -65.16 -30.19 -8.60
N THR A 32 -65.92 -30.59 -7.56
CA THR A 32 -66.61 -31.89 -7.23
C THR A 32 -65.88 -33.24 -7.48
N THR A 33 -65.86 -34.29 -6.62
CA THR A 33 -66.92 -34.97 -5.83
C THR A 33 -66.37 -35.96 -4.76
N SER A 34 -67.07 -36.03 -3.61
CA SER A 34 -67.55 -37.20 -2.82
C SER A 34 -66.65 -38.28 -2.13
N SER A 35 -66.84 -38.38 -0.80
CA SER A 35 -67.23 -39.57 0.03
C SER A 35 -66.31 -40.07 1.17
N THR A 36 -66.83 -39.93 2.40
CA THR A 36 -66.83 -40.79 3.63
C THR A 36 -65.66 -41.74 3.98
N HIS A 37 -65.06 -41.58 5.18
CA HIS A 37 -65.07 -42.56 6.31
C HIS A 37 -64.35 -42.02 7.56
N LEU A 38 -64.83 -42.43 8.76
CA LEU A 38 -64.35 -42.06 10.10
C LEU A 38 -63.05 -42.78 10.53
N SER A 39 -62.30 -42.08 11.40
CA SER A 39 -61.44 -42.55 12.52
C SER A 39 -60.21 -43.43 12.25
N SER A 40 -59.00 -42.90 12.51
CA SER A 40 -58.17 -43.20 13.71
C SER A 40 -56.69 -42.80 13.52
N THR A 41 -56.16 -42.16 14.57
CA THR A 41 -54.78 -42.19 15.08
C THR A 41 -53.55 -41.90 14.19
N ALA A 42 -52.71 -41.00 14.72
CA ALA A 42 -51.27 -40.78 14.49
C ALA A 42 -50.85 -39.98 13.25
N SER A 43 -50.82 -38.65 13.39
CA SER A 43 -50.07 -37.75 12.50
C SER A 43 -48.81 -37.22 13.21
N ASN A 44 -47.65 -37.59 12.67
CA ASN A 44 -46.39 -36.88 12.85
C ASN A 44 -46.56 -35.41 12.42
N PRO A 45 -46.00 -34.41 13.13
CA PRO A 45 -45.89 -33.06 12.60
C PRO A 45 -44.74 -32.98 11.57
N PRO A 46 -44.89 -32.16 10.51
CA PRO A 46 -43.85 -31.97 9.51
C PRO A 46 -42.68 -31.13 10.04
N ALA A 47 -41.51 -31.37 9.44
CA ALA A 47 -40.21 -30.85 9.79
C ALA A 47 -40.20 -29.34 10.11
N THR A 48 -39.85 -29.02 11.36
CA THR A 48 -39.43 -27.68 11.75
C THR A 48 -38.01 -27.47 11.25
N ILE A 49 -37.81 -26.52 10.34
CA ILE A 49 -36.50 -26.01 9.94
C ILE A 49 -35.78 -25.57 11.21
N GLY A 50 -34.71 -26.29 11.56
CA GLY A 50 -33.93 -26.05 12.76
C GLY A 50 -33.40 -24.62 12.77
N ARG A 51 -33.85 -23.84 13.76
CA ARG A 51 -33.10 -22.68 14.26
C ARG A 51 -31.75 -23.21 14.73
N SER A 52 -30.72 -23.06 13.91
CA SER A 52 -29.34 -23.24 14.36
C SER A 52 -29.07 -22.17 15.43
N SER A 53 -28.91 -22.66 16.65
CA SER A 53 -28.33 -22.01 17.82
C SER A 53 -27.66 -20.66 17.54
N MET A 54 -28.35 -19.61 17.96
CA MET A 54 -27.85 -18.25 18.10
C MET A 54 -26.76 -18.27 19.17
N GLU A 55 -25.52 -18.47 18.74
CA GLU A 55 -24.36 -18.43 19.62
C GLU A 55 -24.25 -17.01 20.21
N SER A 56 -24.25 -16.95 21.55
CA SER A 56 -24.28 -15.73 22.35
C SER A 56 -23.10 -14.82 22.01
N PHE A 57 -23.41 -13.64 21.45
CA PHE A 57 -22.46 -12.57 21.19
C PHE A 57 -21.80 -12.10 22.50
N ASN A 58 -20.47 -12.14 22.57
CA ASN A 58 -19.71 -11.64 23.70
C ASN A 58 -19.51 -10.11 23.54
N PRO A 59 -20.09 -9.25 24.40
CA PRO A 59 -20.11 -7.80 24.23
C PRO A 59 -18.82 -7.20 24.79
N ARG A 60 -17.68 -7.31 24.08
CA ARG A 60 -16.40 -6.84 24.63
C ARG A 60 -15.99 -5.39 24.36
N THR A 61 -16.76 -4.57 23.64
CA THR A 61 -16.46 -3.13 23.55
C THR A 61 -17.70 -2.26 23.29
N SER A 62 -18.09 -1.45 24.27
CA SER A 62 -19.15 -0.43 24.20
C SER A 62 -18.71 0.86 23.48
N LEU A 63 -17.90 0.73 22.41
CA LEU A 63 -17.35 1.88 21.68
C LEU A 63 -18.35 2.39 20.64
N THR A 64 -18.37 3.72 20.42
CA THR A 64 -19.20 4.30 19.34
C THR A 64 -18.66 3.89 17.97
N PRO A 65 -19.52 3.77 16.93
CA PRO A 65 -19.09 3.39 15.58
C PRO A 65 -17.99 4.30 15.00
N ARG A 66 -18.04 5.60 15.29
CA ARG A 66 -17.01 6.57 14.90
C ARG A 66 -15.68 6.29 15.61
N THR A 67 -15.69 6.07 16.92
CA THR A 67 -14.48 5.74 17.68
C THR A 67 -13.84 4.44 17.17
N HIS A 68 -14.65 3.43 16.88
CA HIS A 68 -14.17 2.17 16.32
C HIS A 68 -13.50 2.35 14.95
N PHE A 69 -14.09 3.14 14.06
CA PHE A 69 -13.49 3.48 12.77
C PHE A 69 -12.12 4.16 12.94
N TYR A 70 -12.03 5.22 13.76
CA TYR A 70 -10.76 5.92 13.97
C TYR A 70 -9.69 5.05 14.64
N LEU A 71 -10.07 4.12 15.52
CA LEU A 71 -9.13 3.16 16.10
C LEU A 71 -8.57 2.20 15.06
N VAL A 72 -9.42 1.66 14.18
CA VAL A 72 -8.99 0.80 13.07
C VAL A 72 -8.10 1.58 12.10
N PHE A 73 -8.52 2.79 11.70
CA PHE A 73 -7.75 3.64 10.81
C PHE A 73 -6.39 4.03 11.41
N SER A 74 -6.34 4.36 12.70
CA SER A 74 -5.08 4.64 13.41
C SER A 74 -4.15 3.43 13.41
N ALA A 75 -4.68 2.21 13.55
CA ALA A 75 -3.89 0.99 13.46
C ALA A 75 -3.31 0.76 12.05
N LEU A 76 -4.08 1.10 11.01
CA LEU A 76 -3.57 1.10 9.64
C LEU A 76 -2.46 2.13 9.46
N CYS A 77 -2.64 3.36 9.96
CA CYS A 77 -1.60 4.39 9.94
C CYS A 77 -0.31 3.93 10.63
N ILE A 78 -0.40 3.30 11.82
CA ILE A 78 0.78 2.77 12.52
C ILE A 78 1.45 1.67 11.70
N SER A 79 0.67 0.80 11.05
CA SER A 79 1.21 -0.28 10.21
C SER A 79 1.89 0.27 8.96
N SER A 80 1.30 1.27 8.29
CA SER A 80 1.88 1.96 7.15
C SER A 80 3.12 2.79 7.53
N PHE A 81 3.12 3.41 8.72
CA PHE A 81 4.28 4.11 9.27
C PHE A 81 5.47 3.16 9.45
N LEU A 82 5.21 1.99 10.04
CA LEU A 82 6.21 0.95 10.26
C LEU A 82 6.86 0.49 8.95
N SER A 83 6.03 0.21 7.94
CA SER A 83 6.44 -0.13 6.57
C SER A 83 7.37 0.93 5.96
N ALA A 84 6.90 2.18 5.94
CA ALA A 84 7.65 3.30 5.36
C ALA A 84 8.94 3.62 6.12
N LEU A 85 8.94 3.48 7.45
CA LEU A 85 10.12 3.72 8.29
C LEU A 85 11.21 2.69 8.03
N ASP A 86 10.88 1.40 7.90
CA ASP A 86 11.87 0.36 7.61
C ASP A 86 12.50 0.58 6.24
N LEU A 87 11.68 0.80 5.21
CA LEU A 87 12.16 1.05 3.85
C LEU A 87 13.11 2.26 3.76
N SER A 88 12.79 3.34 4.47
CA SER A 88 13.57 4.58 4.45
C SER A 88 14.79 4.60 5.38
N SER A 89 14.72 3.97 6.55
CA SER A 89 15.85 3.96 7.50
C SER A 89 16.96 2.99 7.09
N VAL A 90 16.58 1.80 6.63
CA VAL A 90 17.53 0.73 6.34
C VAL A 90 18.39 1.06 5.14
N SER A 91 17.80 1.66 4.11
CA SER A 91 18.53 2.07 2.91
C SER A 91 19.75 2.93 3.25
N THR A 92 19.65 3.75 4.29
CA THR A 92 20.76 4.58 4.76
C THR A 92 21.79 3.85 5.62
N ALA A 93 21.38 2.79 6.31
CA ALA A 93 22.24 2.00 7.17
C ALA A 93 22.93 0.82 6.44
N LEU A 94 22.46 0.49 5.23
CA LEU A 94 22.88 -0.65 4.43
C LEU A 94 24.41 -0.81 4.30
N PRO A 95 25.19 0.25 4.01
CA PRO A 95 26.65 0.14 3.92
C PRO A 95 27.29 -0.35 5.22
N THR A 96 26.80 0.14 6.35
CA THR A 96 27.34 -0.19 7.69
C THR A 96 27.00 -1.63 8.08
N ILE A 97 25.78 -2.08 7.76
CA ILE A 97 25.31 -3.45 8.02
C ILE A 97 26.20 -4.45 7.28
N VAL A 98 26.47 -4.20 6.00
CA VAL A 98 27.30 -5.07 5.17
C VAL A 98 28.74 -5.11 5.69
N ALA A 99 29.32 -3.94 5.98
CA ALA A 99 30.69 -3.86 6.50
C ALA A 99 30.85 -4.63 7.83
N ASP A 100 29.90 -4.51 8.77
CA ASP A 100 29.94 -5.23 10.04
C ASP A 100 29.85 -6.76 9.85
N LEU A 101 28.90 -7.21 9.02
CA LEU A 101 28.67 -8.64 8.77
C LEU A 101 29.79 -9.31 7.95
N GLN A 102 30.47 -8.58 7.07
CA GLN A 102 31.63 -9.08 6.33
C GLN A 102 32.88 -9.17 7.22
N ASN A 103 33.13 -8.16 8.05
CA ASN A 103 34.25 -8.14 8.98
C ASN A 103 34.19 -9.30 10.00
N ASP A 104 33.00 -9.68 10.45
CA ASP A 104 32.82 -10.86 11.33
C ASP A 104 33.19 -12.18 10.63
N ARG A 105 32.95 -12.30 9.32
CA ARG A 105 33.30 -13.49 8.51
C ARG A 105 34.80 -13.61 8.25
N HIS A 106 35.49 -12.49 8.05
CA HIS A 106 36.96 -12.47 7.93
C HIS A 106 37.67 -12.70 9.26
N ALA A 107 37.13 -12.18 10.38
CA ALA A 107 37.66 -12.43 11.72
C ALA A 107 37.57 -13.92 12.10
N SER A 108 36.45 -14.58 11.79
CA SER A 108 36.22 -16.00 12.10
C SER A 108 36.98 -16.96 11.16
N SER A 109 37.17 -16.62 9.88
CA SER A 109 37.93 -17.43 8.91
C SER A 109 39.46 -17.28 9.02
N SER A 110 39.97 -16.28 9.77
CA SER A 110 41.40 -16.09 9.99
C SER A 110 42.06 -17.18 10.86
N SER A 111 41.28 -18.10 11.45
CA SER A 111 41.76 -19.20 12.31
C SER A 111 42.01 -20.53 11.59
N THR A 112 41.58 -20.70 10.33
CA THR A 112 41.77 -21.97 9.59
C THR A 112 42.14 -21.71 8.14
N ARG A 113 43.40 -21.31 7.90
CA ARG A 113 44.00 -21.36 6.56
C ARG A 113 44.36 -22.80 6.23
N SER A 114 43.47 -23.51 5.52
CA SER A 114 43.86 -24.63 4.66
C SER A 114 43.46 -24.29 3.22
N SER A 115 44.48 -24.08 2.42
CA SER A 115 44.46 -23.91 0.97
C SER A 115 43.67 -25.02 0.28
N THR A 116 42.46 -24.71 -0.17
CA THR A 116 41.87 -25.38 -1.33
C THR A 116 41.12 -24.33 -2.13
N SER A 117 41.79 -23.89 -3.18
CA SER A 117 41.28 -23.04 -4.25
C SER A 117 40.09 -23.73 -4.93
N ALA A 118 38.88 -23.41 -4.46
CA ALA A 118 37.66 -23.57 -5.24
C ALA A 118 37.13 -22.17 -5.53
N SER A 119 37.12 -21.84 -6.82
CA SER A 119 36.60 -20.62 -7.42
C SER A 119 35.15 -20.34 -7.00
N SER A 120 34.94 -19.57 -5.93
CA SER A 120 33.66 -18.90 -5.64
C SER A 120 33.76 -17.44 -6.10
N GLY A 121 33.49 -17.23 -7.39
CA GLY A 121 33.41 -15.88 -7.96
C GLY A 121 32.21 -15.09 -7.40
N GLY A 122 32.49 -13.94 -6.78
CA GLY A 122 31.52 -12.85 -6.63
C GLY A 122 31.22 -12.37 -5.21
N GLU A 123 32.26 -12.11 -4.40
CA GLU A 123 32.11 -11.46 -3.08
C GLU A 123 31.84 -9.96 -3.18
N GLY A 124 32.30 -9.28 -4.24
CA GLY A 124 32.04 -7.86 -4.52
C GLY A 124 30.69 -7.57 -5.17
N GLY A 125 29.63 -8.33 -4.88
CA GLY A 125 28.30 -8.10 -5.48
C GLY A 125 27.10 -8.39 -4.57
N THR A 126 27.35 -8.75 -3.31
CA THR A 126 26.29 -9.15 -2.37
C THR A 126 25.60 -7.96 -1.69
N TYR A 127 26.10 -6.73 -1.88
CA TYR A 127 25.64 -5.52 -1.20
C TYR A 127 24.27 -5.00 -1.69
N ILE A 128 24.02 -4.94 -3.01
CA ILE A 128 22.71 -4.49 -3.57
C ILE A 128 21.58 -5.45 -3.15
N TRP A 129 21.94 -6.71 -2.92
CA TRP A 129 20.98 -7.80 -2.76
C TRP A 129 20.10 -7.63 -1.53
N ILE A 130 20.59 -7.06 -0.42
CA ILE A 130 19.84 -6.95 0.84
C ILE A 130 18.61 -6.03 0.71
N GLY A 131 18.75 -4.87 0.06
CA GLY A 131 17.64 -3.95 -0.21
C GLY A 131 16.74 -4.47 -1.33
N ALA A 132 17.33 -5.00 -2.40
CA ALA A 132 16.60 -5.52 -3.55
C ALA A 132 15.72 -6.73 -3.20
N VAL A 133 16.18 -7.67 -2.35
CA VAL A 133 15.35 -8.84 -2.00
C VAL A 133 14.10 -8.47 -1.22
N TYR A 134 14.13 -7.41 -0.43
CA TYR A 134 12.97 -6.92 0.30
C TYR A 134 11.87 -6.45 -0.66
N THR A 135 12.23 -5.59 -1.62
CA THR A 135 11.28 -5.04 -2.60
C THR A 135 10.82 -6.10 -3.60
N ILE A 136 11.72 -6.99 -4.05
CA ILE A 136 11.37 -8.13 -4.92
C ILE A 136 10.38 -9.06 -4.21
N ALA A 137 10.66 -9.45 -2.97
CA ALA A 137 9.78 -10.34 -2.20
C ALA A 137 8.39 -9.71 -1.97
N GLY A 138 8.36 -8.43 -1.64
CA GLY A 138 7.10 -7.70 -1.49
C GLY A 138 6.30 -7.64 -2.79
N MET A 139 6.92 -7.23 -3.89
CA MET A 139 6.30 -7.15 -5.20
C MET A 139 5.70 -8.49 -5.65
N SER A 140 6.40 -9.61 -5.39
CA SER A 140 5.92 -10.93 -5.79
C SER A 140 4.67 -11.38 -5.03
N ILE A 141 4.51 -11.01 -3.76
CA ILE A 141 3.39 -11.48 -2.92
C ILE A 141 2.15 -10.59 -3.00
N LEU A 142 2.29 -9.35 -3.47
CA LEU A 142 1.18 -8.41 -3.57
C LEU A 142 -0.07 -8.96 -4.29
N PRO A 143 0.02 -9.62 -5.45
CA PRO A 143 -1.14 -10.21 -6.15
C PRO A 143 -1.88 -11.25 -5.32
N LEU A 144 -1.12 -12.05 -4.55
CA LEU A 144 -1.65 -13.13 -3.75
C LEU A 144 -2.53 -12.57 -2.61
N CYS A 145 -2.12 -11.45 -2.00
CA CYS A 145 -2.81 -10.85 -0.86
C CYS A 145 -4.28 -10.53 -1.12
N GLY A 146 -4.62 -10.05 -2.32
CA GLY A 146 -6.01 -9.75 -2.71
C GLY A 146 -6.91 -10.98 -2.69
N GLY A 147 -6.45 -12.09 -3.27
CA GLY A 147 -7.17 -13.36 -3.28
C GLY A 147 -7.26 -13.99 -1.88
N MET A 148 -6.17 -13.99 -1.13
CA MET A 148 -6.13 -14.50 0.25
C MET A 148 -7.15 -13.79 1.15
N CYS A 149 -7.34 -12.48 0.94
CA CYS A 149 -8.30 -11.66 1.66
C CYS A 149 -9.77 -12.04 1.40
N GLU A 150 -10.10 -12.64 0.25
CA GLU A 150 -11.45 -13.15 -0.03
C GLU A 150 -11.73 -14.47 0.70
N ILE A 151 -10.67 -15.26 0.95
CA ILE A 151 -10.74 -16.58 1.57
C ILE A 151 -10.77 -16.47 3.10
N TRP A 152 -9.73 -15.86 3.67
CA TRP A 152 -9.50 -15.82 5.12
C TRP A 152 -9.99 -14.52 5.77
N GLY A 153 -10.43 -13.55 4.96
CA GLY A 153 -10.86 -12.23 5.40
C GLY A 153 -9.69 -11.27 5.62
N ARG A 154 -10.02 -9.96 5.68
CA ARG A 154 -9.02 -8.88 5.79
C ARG A 154 -8.20 -8.95 7.08
N LYS A 155 -8.87 -9.13 8.23
CA LYS A 155 -8.21 -9.16 9.56
C LYS A 155 -7.13 -10.24 9.66
N ALA A 156 -7.44 -11.47 9.23
CA ALA A 156 -6.53 -12.59 9.36
C ALA A 156 -5.27 -12.40 8.51
N ILE A 157 -5.43 -11.92 7.28
CA ILE A 157 -4.31 -11.67 6.39
C ILE A 157 -3.49 -10.48 6.88
N LEU A 158 -4.10 -9.41 7.41
CA LEU A 158 -3.35 -8.26 7.94
C LEU A 158 -2.49 -8.65 9.15
N LEU A 159 -3.04 -9.45 10.07
CA LEU A 159 -2.30 -9.97 11.21
C LEU A 159 -1.17 -10.92 10.78
N THR A 160 -1.40 -11.73 9.75
CA THR A 160 -0.37 -12.61 9.18
C THR A 160 0.75 -11.81 8.54
N SER A 161 0.43 -10.76 7.78
CA SER A 161 1.42 -9.85 7.18
C SER A 161 2.27 -9.13 8.24
N LEU A 162 1.63 -8.61 9.30
CA LEU A 162 2.34 -8.02 10.44
C LEU A 162 3.21 -9.04 11.19
N PHE A 163 2.77 -10.29 11.29
CA PHE A 163 3.57 -11.37 11.87
C PHE A 163 4.81 -11.67 11.02
N PHE A 164 4.67 -11.78 9.69
CA PHE A 164 5.81 -11.96 8.79
C PHE A 164 6.79 -10.79 8.86
N PHE A 165 6.26 -9.55 8.91
CA PHE A 165 7.08 -8.35 9.08
C PHE A 165 7.85 -8.38 10.41
N LEU A 166 7.15 -8.64 11.53
CA LEU A 166 7.74 -8.74 12.86
C LEU A 166 8.81 -9.83 12.93
N PHE A 167 8.51 -11.02 12.39
CA PHE A 167 9.41 -12.16 12.41
C PHE A 167 10.64 -11.92 11.53
N GLY A 168 10.45 -11.39 10.32
CA GLY A 168 11.55 -10.98 9.44
C GLY A 168 12.44 -9.93 10.09
N SER A 169 11.84 -8.91 10.73
CA SER A 169 12.60 -7.88 11.46
C SER A 169 13.40 -8.48 12.63
N THR A 170 12.83 -9.45 13.35
CA THR A 170 13.54 -10.16 14.43
C THR A 170 14.76 -10.93 13.89
N ILE A 171 14.62 -11.62 12.76
CA ILE A 171 15.74 -12.33 12.10
C ILE A 171 16.82 -11.34 11.67
N CYS A 172 16.45 -10.22 11.08
CA CYS A 172 17.40 -9.18 10.68
C CYS A 172 18.14 -8.58 11.88
N GLY A 173 17.43 -8.27 12.97
CA GLY A 173 18.03 -7.76 14.21
C GLY A 173 18.95 -8.75 14.91
N ALA A 174 18.68 -10.05 14.78
CA ALA A 174 19.51 -11.14 15.29
C ALA A 174 20.56 -11.66 14.29
N SER A 175 20.67 -11.05 13.11
CA SER A 175 21.50 -11.61 12.04
C SER A 175 23.00 -11.58 12.38
N GLN A 176 23.65 -12.71 12.10
CA GLN A 176 25.11 -12.91 12.26
C GLN A 176 25.81 -13.16 10.93
N SER A 177 25.05 -13.35 9.85
CA SER A 177 25.55 -13.56 8.50
C SER A 177 24.70 -12.81 7.49
N LEU A 178 25.29 -12.51 6.34
CA LEU A 178 24.61 -11.84 5.23
C LEU A 178 23.46 -12.71 4.70
N GLU A 179 23.63 -14.04 4.68
CA GLU A 179 22.59 -15.00 4.28
C GLU A 179 21.37 -14.95 5.22
N MET A 180 21.60 -14.89 6.54
CA MET A 180 20.52 -14.74 7.52
C MET A 180 19.80 -13.40 7.36
N MET A 181 20.54 -12.32 7.10
CA MET A 181 19.96 -11.00 6.79
C MET A 181 19.08 -11.04 5.53
N ILE A 182 19.51 -11.72 4.48
CA ILE A 182 18.72 -11.88 3.24
C ILE A 182 17.41 -12.62 3.52
N VAL A 183 17.46 -13.73 4.28
CA VAL A 183 16.25 -14.49 4.64
C VAL A 183 15.29 -13.62 5.46
N GLY A 184 15.80 -12.87 6.43
CA GLY A 184 15.01 -11.92 7.21
C GLY A 184 14.36 -10.86 6.33
N ARG A 185 15.10 -10.29 5.37
CA ARG A 185 14.62 -9.28 4.41
C ARG A 185 13.53 -9.79 3.49
N VAL A 186 13.66 -11.03 3.02
CA VAL A 186 12.61 -11.69 2.21
C VAL A 186 11.33 -11.79 3.04
N LEU A 187 11.40 -12.36 4.25
CA LEU A 187 10.21 -12.50 5.12
C LEU A 187 9.59 -11.15 5.49
N GLN A 188 10.43 -10.14 5.74
CA GLN A 188 9.98 -8.80 6.08
C GLN A 188 9.27 -8.13 4.88
N GLY A 189 9.83 -8.22 3.68
CA GLY A 189 9.25 -7.68 2.45
C GLY A 189 7.92 -8.36 2.07
N MET A 190 7.82 -9.68 2.29
CA MET A 190 6.55 -10.41 2.15
C MET A 190 5.46 -9.86 3.07
N GLY A 191 5.80 -9.57 4.33
CA GLY A 191 4.89 -8.96 5.29
C GLY A 191 4.52 -7.52 4.92
N ASP A 192 5.50 -6.75 4.43
CA ASP A 192 5.31 -5.35 4.05
C ASP A 192 4.29 -5.15 2.93
N ALA A 193 4.41 -5.92 1.86
CA ALA A 193 3.46 -5.90 0.75
C ALA A 193 2.03 -6.20 1.21
N GLY A 194 1.88 -7.17 2.12
CA GLY A 194 0.59 -7.47 2.72
C GLY A 194 0.05 -6.33 3.59
N ILE A 195 0.90 -5.62 4.34
CA ILE A 195 0.48 -4.46 5.15
C ILE A 195 -0.02 -3.34 4.25
N ILE A 196 0.75 -2.94 3.24
CA ILE A 196 0.40 -1.86 2.32
C ILE A 196 -0.89 -2.20 1.58
N SER A 197 -0.98 -3.42 1.03
CA SER A 197 -2.17 -3.84 0.28
C SER A 197 -3.43 -3.89 1.12
N LEU A 198 -3.34 -4.41 2.34
CA LEU A 198 -4.53 -4.51 3.17
C LEU A 198 -4.91 -3.17 3.80
N ALA A 199 -3.97 -2.24 4.00
CA ALA A 199 -4.32 -0.89 4.41
C ALA A 199 -5.24 -0.23 3.38
N GLU A 200 -4.87 -0.25 2.10
CA GLU A 200 -5.69 0.33 1.02
C GLU A 200 -7.03 -0.41 0.85
N ILE A 201 -7.02 -1.75 0.86
CA ILE A 201 -8.25 -2.55 0.72
C ILE A 201 -9.21 -2.25 1.89
N VAL A 202 -8.70 -2.17 3.12
CA VAL A 202 -9.55 -1.89 4.29
C VAL A 202 -10.06 -0.46 4.27
N VAL A 203 -9.27 0.54 3.86
CA VAL A 203 -9.74 1.92 3.68
C VAL A 203 -10.84 1.98 2.63
N ALA A 204 -10.67 1.29 1.50
CA ALA A 204 -11.69 1.20 0.46
C ALA A 204 -12.98 0.53 0.96
N ASP A 205 -12.87 -0.51 1.77
CA ASP A 205 -14.04 -1.22 2.33
C ASP A 205 -14.76 -0.39 3.43
N LEU A 206 -14.07 0.55 4.09
CA LEU A 206 -14.63 1.36 5.21
C LEU A 206 -15.10 2.77 4.82
N VAL A 207 -14.60 3.34 3.73
CA VAL A 207 -14.80 4.75 3.37
C VAL A 207 -15.51 4.88 2.01
N ASN A 208 -16.42 5.84 1.90
CA ASN A 208 -17.11 6.18 0.65
C ASN A 208 -16.14 6.71 -0.43
N LEU A 209 -16.45 6.47 -1.70
CA LEU A 209 -15.58 6.83 -2.83
C LEU A 209 -15.11 8.31 -2.80
N SER A 210 -16.01 9.23 -2.41
CA SER A 210 -15.73 10.67 -2.36
C SER A 210 -14.81 11.10 -1.22
N GLU A 211 -14.81 10.38 -0.09
CA GLU A 211 -13.96 10.68 1.07
C GLU A 211 -12.64 9.91 1.07
N ARG A 212 -12.55 8.82 0.30
CA ARG A 212 -11.36 7.94 0.22
C ARG A 212 -10.08 8.71 0.00
N GLY A 213 -10.08 9.66 -0.93
CA GLY A 213 -8.88 10.43 -1.24
C GLY A 213 -8.31 11.18 -0.03
N THR A 214 -9.15 11.65 0.89
CA THR A 214 -8.71 12.35 2.10
C THR A 214 -8.01 11.38 3.06
N TYR A 215 -8.54 10.17 3.24
CA TYR A 215 -7.93 9.16 4.11
C TYR A 215 -6.63 8.59 3.51
N GLU A 216 -6.57 8.38 2.20
CA GLU A 216 -5.33 8.02 1.50
C GLU A 216 -4.29 9.14 1.58
N GLY A 217 -4.73 10.40 1.51
CA GLY A 217 -3.87 11.56 1.77
C GLY A 217 -3.28 11.57 3.19
N ILE A 218 -4.05 11.18 4.21
CA ILE A 218 -3.56 11.04 5.59
C ILE A 218 -2.51 9.92 5.67
N ILE A 219 -2.74 8.76 5.04
CA ILE A 219 -1.74 7.69 4.95
C ILE A 219 -0.47 8.19 4.23
N GLY A 220 -0.63 9.00 3.19
CA GLY A 220 0.46 9.69 2.50
C GLY A 220 1.27 10.62 3.42
N VAL A 221 0.63 11.37 4.32
CA VAL A 221 1.31 12.19 5.34
C VAL A 221 2.11 11.31 6.30
N VAL A 222 1.55 10.18 6.72
CA VAL A 222 2.24 9.22 7.58
C VAL A 222 3.49 8.66 6.87
N TRP A 223 3.38 8.32 5.58
CA TRP A 223 4.50 7.91 4.74
C TRP A 223 5.58 9.00 4.59
N ALA A 224 5.16 10.24 4.41
CA ALA A 224 6.07 11.39 4.32
C ALA A 224 6.81 11.62 5.65
N GLY A 225 6.11 11.53 6.78
CA GLY A 225 6.69 11.63 8.11
C GLY A 225 7.67 10.48 8.40
N ALA A 226 7.31 9.24 8.03
CA ALA A 226 8.20 8.10 8.16
C ALA A 226 9.47 8.25 7.30
N SER A 227 9.31 8.66 6.04
CA SER A 227 10.43 8.93 5.12
C SER A 227 11.37 10.03 5.63
N ALA A 228 10.84 10.99 6.37
CA ALA A 228 11.61 12.06 7.01
C ALA A 228 12.47 11.57 8.18
N ILE A 229 11.85 10.72 9.02
CA ILE A 229 12.44 10.21 10.26
C ILE A 229 13.42 9.07 9.94
N GLY A 230 13.19 8.33 8.86
CA GLY A 230 13.98 7.17 8.45
C GLY A 230 15.49 7.45 8.36
N PRO A 231 15.97 8.35 7.48
CA PRO A 231 17.41 8.61 7.32
C PRO A 231 18.11 9.11 8.59
N PRO A 232 17.53 10.04 9.39
CA PRO A 232 18.12 10.40 10.68
C PRO A 232 18.24 9.22 11.65
N VAL A 233 17.20 8.40 11.76
CA VAL A 233 17.21 7.21 12.62
C VAL A 233 18.25 6.20 12.13
N GLY A 234 18.27 5.91 10.83
CA GLY A 234 19.26 5.06 10.16
C GLY A 234 20.69 5.53 10.41
N GLY A 235 20.95 6.82 10.16
CA GLY A 235 22.27 7.45 10.35
C GLY A 235 22.77 7.37 11.80
N VAL A 236 21.92 7.71 12.78
CA VAL A 236 22.30 7.66 14.21
C VAL A 236 22.68 6.24 14.64
N PHE A 237 21.90 5.24 14.25
CA PHE A 237 22.19 3.85 14.62
C PHE A 237 23.37 3.25 13.85
N SER A 238 23.69 3.79 12.66
CA SER A 238 24.88 3.43 11.89
C SER A 238 26.17 4.06 12.42
N GLU A 239 26.13 5.33 12.82
CA GLU A 239 27.32 6.08 13.28
C GLU A 239 27.69 5.76 14.74
N ALA A 240 26.74 5.26 15.53
CA ALA A 240 26.95 5.06 16.96
C ALA A 240 27.90 3.89 17.32
N GLY A 241 28.41 3.09 16.38
CA GLY A 241 29.42 2.06 16.62
C GLY A 241 28.98 0.62 16.29
N ARG A 242 29.90 -0.33 16.50
CA ARG A 242 29.77 -1.73 16.02
C ARG A 242 28.51 -2.40 16.56
N GLY A 243 27.72 -3.01 15.67
CA GLY A 243 26.51 -3.76 15.99
C GLY A 243 25.28 -2.97 16.45
N ARG A 244 25.34 -1.63 16.56
CA ARG A 244 24.18 -0.79 16.96
C ARG A 244 23.10 -0.67 15.89
N TRP A 245 23.44 -0.91 14.62
CA TRP A 245 22.48 -0.98 13.51
C TRP A 245 21.35 -2.00 13.75
N ARG A 246 21.58 -3.02 14.58
CA ARG A 246 20.56 -4.01 14.97
C ARG A 246 19.33 -3.36 15.61
N TRP A 247 19.51 -2.22 16.29
CA TRP A 247 18.41 -1.48 16.92
C TRP A 247 17.40 -0.90 15.92
N LEU A 248 17.79 -0.72 14.65
CA LEU A 248 16.85 -0.36 13.59
C LEU A 248 15.74 -1.40 13.44
N PHE A 249 16.10 -2.67 13.57
CA PHE A 249 15.17 -3.78 13.51
C PHE A 249 14.45 -4.01 14.84
N TRP A 250 15.15 -3.87 15.97
CA TRP A 250 14.52 -3.99 17.29
C TRP A 250 13.46 -2.92 17.53
N LEU A 251 13.60 -1.72 16.94
CA LEU A 251 12.61 -0.64 17.03
C LEU A 251 11.29 -0.98 16.33
N ASN A 252 11.35 -1.78 15.26
CA ASN A 252 10.16 -2.23 14.54
C ASN A 252 9.29 -3.19 15.37
N ILE A 253 9.89 -3.96 16.28
CA ILE A 253 9.18 -4.94 17.12
C ILE A 253 8.09 -4.32 18.00
N PRO A 254 8.36 -3.35 18.89
CA PRO A 254 7.33 -2.78 19.75
C PRO A 254 6.22 -2.12 18.92
N VAL A 255 6.56 -1.45 17.83
CA VAL A 255 5.58 -0.82 16.93
C VAL A 255 4.69 -1.87 16.25
N SER A 256 5.28 -2.98 15.78
CA SER A 256 4.53 -4.11 15.22
C SER A 256 3.58 -4.73 16.25
N VAL A 257 4.04 -4.92 17.49
CA VAL A 257 3.22 -5.47 18.58
C VAL A 257 2.03 -4.55 18.90
N VAL A 258 2.24 -3.23 18.91
CA VAL A 258 1.14 -2.26 19.09
C VAL A 258 0.14 -2.36 17.93
N ALA A 259 0.61 -2.39 16.68
CA ALA A 259 -0.25 -2.55 15.51
C ALA A 259 -1.07 -3.85 15.56
N ILE A 260 -0.40 -4.98 15.84
CA ILE A 260 -1.03 -6.31 16.00
C ILE A 260 -2.08 -6.27 17.10
N SER A 261 -1.78 -5.65 18.24
CA SER A 261 -2.68 -5.56 19.39
C SER A 261 -3.92 -4.73 19.04
N MET A 262 -3.73 -3.57 18.40
CA MET A 262 -4.84 -2.71 17.97
C MET A 262 -5.72 -3.39 16.93
N ILE A 263 -5.15 -4.04 15.92
CA ILE A 263 -5.92 -4.77 14.90
C ILE A 263 -6.65 -5.96 15.52
N SER A 264 -5.99 -6.70 16.41
CA SER A 264 -6.60 -7.85 17.08
C SER A 264 -7.80 -7.45 17.93
N CYS A 265 -7.71 -6.35 18.67
CA CYS A 265 -8.76 -5.87 19.58
C CYS A 265 -9.88 -5.11 18.86
N PHE A 266 -9.54 -4.24 17.92
CA PHE A 266 -10.49 -3.28 17.35
C PHE A 266 -10.94 -3.62 15.93
N MET A 267 -10.21 -4.44 15.17
CA MET A 267 -10.67 -4.83 13.84
C MET A 267 -11.61 -6.03 13.95
N ASN A 268 -12.92 -5.81 13.97
CA ASN A 268 -13.93 -6.87 13.92
C ASN A 268 -14.69 -6.86 12.59
N MET A 269 -14.02 -7.30 11.52
CA MET A 269 -14.64 -7.51 10.21
C MET A 269 -15.18 -8.94 10.12
N LYS A 270 -16.41 -9.11 9.64
CA LYS A 270 -16.99 -10.43 9.39
C LYS A 270 -16.15 -11.16 8.34
N THR A 271 -15.56 -12.28 8.73
CA THR A 271 -15.04 -13.27 7.78
C THR A 271 -16.20 -13.84 6.97
N PRO A 272 -16.12 -13.92 5.64
CA PRO A 272 -17.14 -14.61 4.86
C PRO A 272 -17.27 -16.04 5.38
N LYS A 273 -18.45 -16.43 5.89
CA LYS A 273 -18.77 -17.80 6.37
C LYS A 273 -18.89 -18.79 5.20
N ARG A 274 -17.95 -18.76 4.25
CA ARG A 274 -17.89 -19.70 3.13
C ARG A 274 -16.92 -20.81 3.45
N ASP A 275 -17.20 -22.00 2.93
CA ASP A 275 -16.33 -23.15 3.06
C ASP A 275 -14.94 -22.84 2.48
N ILE A 276 -13.93 -22.80 3.36
CA ILE A 276 -12.53 -22.47 3.04
C ILE A 276 -12.02 -23.38 1.93
N LYS A 277 -12.46 -24.64 1.91
CA LYS A 277 -12.03 -25.64 0.91
C LYS A 277 -12.54 -25.32 -0.49
N SER A 278 -13.78 -24.86 -0.61
CA SER A 278 -14.37 -24.43 -1.89
C SER A 278 -13.70 -23.15 -2.42
N ASN A 279 -13.36 -22.20 -1.53
CA ASN A 279 -12.69 -20.97 -1.90
C ASN A 279 -11.22 -21.17 -2.30
N LEU A 280 -10.48 -22.06 -1.62
CA LEU A 280 -9.11 -22.42 -2.01
C LEU A 280 -9.04 -22.99 -3.43
N GLY A 281 -10.05 -23.76 -3.83
CA GLY A 281 -10.15 -24.31 -5.20
C GLY A 281 -10.52 -23.28 -6.27
N ARG A 282 -10.98 -22.08 -5.88
CA ARG A 282 -11.33 -20.98 -6.79
C ARG A 282 -10.18 -19.98 -6.98
N MET A 283 -9.13 -20.06 -6.16
CA MET A 283 -7.96 -19.19 -6.28
C MET A 283 -7.08 -19.66 -7.43
N ASP A 284 -6.61 -18.71 -8.24
CA ASP A 284 -5.71 -18.99 -9.34
C ASP A 284 -4.26 -19.15 -8.84
N TRP A 285 -3.95 -20.35 -8.36
CA TRP A 285 -2.61 -20.69 -7.89
C TRP A 285 -1.58 -20.71 -9.03
N CYS A 286 -2.00 -21.06 -10.25
CA CYS A 286 -1.11 -21.16 -11.40
C CYS A 286 -0.68 -19.76 -11.87
N GLY A 287 -1.64 -18.85 -12.07
CA GLY A 287 -1.32 -17.48 -12.46
C GLY A 287 -0.51 -16.75 -11.40
N ASN A 288 -0.86 -16.90 -10.11
CA ASN A 288 -0.05 -16.32 -9.03
C ASN A 288 1.38 -16.88 -9.00
N ALA A 289 1.58 -18.20 -9.18
CA ALA A 289 2.92 -18.79 -9.24
C ALA A 289 3.73 -18.27 -10.45
N LEU A 290 3.11 -18.16 -11.63
CA LEU A 290 3.76 -17.61 -12.82
C LEU A 290 4.16 -16.15 -12.61
N LEU A 291 3.29 -15.35 -12.01
CA LEU A 291 3.54 -13.93 -11.74
C LEU A 291 4.65 -13.73 -10.70
N ILE A 292 4.67 -14.55 -9.65
CA ILE A 292 5.75 -14.60 -8.64
C ILE A 292 7.08 -14.94 -9.31
N LEU A 293 7.13 -16.00 -10.12
CA LEU A 293 8.36 -16.42 -10.80
C LEU A 293 8.83 -15.37 -11.82
N ALA A 294 7.91 -14.75 -12.55
CA ALA A 294 8.23 -13.69 -13.49
C ALA A 294 8.83 -12.46 -12.80
N THR A 295 8.21 -12.01 -11.71
CA THR A 295 8.68 -10.86 -10.92
C THR A 295 10.05 -11.13 -10.29
N ILE A 296 10.27 -12.32 -9.71
CA ILE A 296 11.57 -12.71 -9.16
C ILE A 296 12.64 -12.75 -10.26
N GLY A 297 12.35 -13.35 -11.41
CA GLY A 297 13.29 -13.41 -12.54
C GLY A 297 13.66 -12.04 -13.09
N LEU A 298 12.68 -11.13 -13.19
CA LEU A 298 12.92 -9.75 -13.63
C LEU A 298 13.79 -8.99 -12.63
N GLY A 299 13.48 -9.12 -11.34
CA GLY A 299 14.24 -8.48 -10.28
C GLY A 299 15.68 -8.97 -10.23
N LEU A 300 15.91 -10.29 -10.34
CA LEU A 300 17.23 -10.88 -10.43
C LEU A 300 18.04 -10.32 -11.60
N ALA A 301 17.46 -10.29 -12.79
CA ALA A 301 18.14 -9.81 -13.99
C ALA A 301 18.54 -8.34 -13.88
N LEU A 302 17.63 -7.48 -13.41
CA LEU A 302 17.90 -6.04 -13.25
C LEU A 302 18.88 -5.75 -12.11
N THR A 303 18.86 -6.54 -11.04
CA THR A 303 19.76 -6.37 -9.90
C THR A 303 21.19 -6.84 -10.22
N TRP A 304 21.33 -7.88 -11.02
CA TRP A 304 22.65 -8.44 -11.37
C TRP A 304 23.28 -7.78 -12.61
N GLY A 305 22.45 -7.31 -13.53
CA GLY A 305 22.86 -6.67 -14.78
C GLY A 305 23.62 -5.37 -14.55
N GLY A 306 24.88 -5.33 -14.98
CA GLY A 306 25.74 -4.15 -14.86
C GLY A 306 26.44 -4.00 -13.51
N ALA A 307 26.04 -4.76 -12.49
CA ALA A 307 26.68 -4.77 -11.17
C ALA A 307 27.65 -5.95 -11.00
N ARG A 308 27.11 -7.18 -11.05
CA ARG A 308 27.87 -8.42 -10.80
C ARG A 308 28.26 -9.11 -12.10
N TYR A 309 27.39 -9.03 -13.10
CA TYR A 309 27.59 -9.67 -14.40
C TYR A 309 27.36 -8.63 -15.51
N THR A 310 28.06 -8.81 -16.63
CA THR A 310 27.82 -8.00 -17.83
C THR A 310 26.39 -8.25 -18.34
N TRP A 311 25.76 -7.24 -18.94
CA TRP A 311 24.38 -7.35 -19.45
C TRP A 311 24.16 -8.49 -20.45
N LEU A 312 25.20 -8.85 -21.21
CA LEU A 312 25.18 -9.94 -22.20
C LEU A 312 25.51 -11.32 -21.60
N SER A 313 25.78 -11.39 -20.29
CA SER A 313 26.09 -12.63 -19.60
C SER A 313 24.85 -13.54 -19.54
N PRO A 314 24.99 -14.87 -19.75
CA PRO A 314 23.88 -15.83 -19.63
C PRO A 314 23.13 -15.72 -18.30
N GLN A 315 23.84 -15.39 -17.21
CA GLN A 315 23.31 -15.23 -15.86
C GLN A 315 22.29 -14.09 -15.74
N VAL A 316 22.34 -13.08 -16.62
CA VAL A 316 21.39 -11.96 -16.68
C VAL A 316 20.35 -12.20 -17.76
N LEU A 317 20.79 -12.66 -18.93
CA LEU A 317 19.92 -12.82 -20.09
C LEU A 317 18.90 -13.94 -19.93
N VAL A 318 19.28 -15.07 -19.31
CA VAL A 318 18.36 -16.20 -19.06
C VAL A 318 17.20 -15.79 -18.15
N PRO A 319 17.41 -15.25 -16.93
CA PRO A 319 16.29 -14.84 -16.08
C PRO A 319 15.47 -13.70 -16.69
N LEU A 320 16.09 -12.79 -17.46
CA LEU A 320 15.38 -11.72 -18.15
C LEU A 320 14.41 -12.28 -19.22
N ILE A 321 14.91 -13.11 -20.13
CA ILE A 321 14.09 -13.71 -21.20
C ILE A 321 13.02 -14.61 -20.58
N LEU A 322 13.38 -15.45 -19.61
CA LEU A 322 12.45 -16.33 -18.93
C LEU A 322 11.34 -15.53 -18.23
N SER A 323 11.69 -14.44 -17.55
CA SER A 323 10.71 -13.54 -16.92
C SER A 323 9.72 -12.96 -17.93
N VAL A 324 10.22 -12.43 -19.05
CA VAL A 324 9.36 -11.89 -20.13
C VAL A 324 8.43 -12.98 -20.67
N MET A 325 8.94 -14.20 -20.90
CA MET A 325 8.12 -15.34 -21.34
C MET A 325 7.07 -15.73 -20.31
N LEU A 326 7.40 -15.72 -19.02
CA LEU A 326 6.45 -16.01 -17.93
C LEU A 326 5.38 -14.93 -17.82
N PHE A 327 5.71 -13.65 -17.98
CA PHE A 327 4.71 -12.57 -18.05
C PHE A 327 3.77 -12.76 -19.24
N ILE A 328 4.30 -13.03 -20.43
CA ILE A 328 3.48 -13.29 -21.63
C ILE A 328 2.56 -14.49 -21.40
N THR A 329 3.08 -15.56 -20.80
CA THR A 329 2.32 -16.77 -20.48
C THR A 329 1.23 -16.48 -19.45
N PHE A 330 1.54 -15.71 -18.41
CA PHE A 330 0.57 -15.25 -17.41
C PHE A 330 -0.57 -14.47 -18.05
N PHE A 331 -0.26 -13.41 -18.81
CA PHE A 331 -1.29 -12.61 -19.48
C PHE A 331 -2.10 -13.45 -20.48
N TYR A 332 -1.48 -14.39 -21.19
CA TYR A 332 -2.18 -15.29 -22.10
C TYR A 332 -3.15 -16.22 -21.36
N LEU A 333 -2.71 -16.87 -20.28
CA LEU A 333 -3.57 -17.77 -19.49
C LEU A 333 -4.72 -17.01 -18.84
N GLU A 334 -4.44 -15.85 -18.28
CA GLU A 334 -5.41 -15.02 -17.58
C GLU A 334 -6.47 -14.45 -18.53
N LEU A 335 -6.04 -13.92 -19.67
CA LEU A 335 -6.94 -13.29 -20.63
C LEU A 335 -7.68 -14.29 -21.53
N PHE A 336 -7.27 -15.56 -21.62
CA PHE A 336 -7.89 -16.50 -22.57
C PHE A 336 -8.33 -17.84 -21.98
N ARG A 337 -7.68 -18.35 -20.92
CA ARG A 337 -7.87 -19.75 -20.47
C ARG A 337 -8.56 -19.86 -19.10
N LEU A 338 -8.36 -18.92 -18.19
CA LEU A 338 -8.81 -19.06 -16.81
C LEU A 338 -10.29 -18.63 -16.61
N LYS A 339 -11.08 -19.52 -15.99
CA LYS A 339 -12.49 -19.25 -15.61
C LYS A 339 -12.63 -18.42 -14.33
N HIS A 340 -11.63 -18.49 -13.46
CA HIS A 340 -11.53 -17.70 -12.23
C HIS A 340 -10.23 -16.90 -12.24
N ALA A 341 -10.11 -16.03 -13.24
CA ALA A 341 -8.97 -15.13 -13.37
C ALA A 341 -8.87 -14.20 -12.15
N THR A 342 -7.64 -13.98 -11.68
CA THR A 342 -7.28 -12.96 -10.68
C THR A 342 -7.63 -11.56 -11.19
N VAL A 343 -7.43 -11.32 -12.49
CA VAL A 343 -7.79 -10.12 -13.25
C VAL A 343 -8.96 -10.44 -14.19
N PRO A 344 -10.22 -10.17 -13.77
CA PRO A 344 -11.35 -10.34 -14.67
C PRO A 344 -11.20 -9.43 -15.89
N LYS A 345 -11.48 -9.96 -17.09
CA LYS A 345 -11.39 -9.21 -18.36
C LYS A 345 -12.23 -7.94 -18.37
N GLU A 346 -13.30 -7.94 -17.57
CA GLU A 346 -14.20 -6.81 -17.35
C GLU A 346 -13.44 -5.56 -16.85
N LEU A 347 -12.38 -5.73 -16.04
CA LEU A 347 -11.55 -4.61 -15.55
C LEU A 347 -10.71 -3.98 -16.65
N LEU A 348 -10.40 -4.73 -17.71
CA LEU A 348 -9.60 -4.26 -18.85
C LEU A 348 -10.47 -3.94 -20.08
N SER A 349 -11.80 -3.96 -19.95
CA SER A 349 -12.69 -3.72 -21.09
C SER A 349 -12.90 -2.23 -21.39
N ASN A 350 -12.64 -1.34 -20.43
CA ASN A 350 -12.89 0.08 -20.56
C ASN A 350 -11.58 0.85 -20.78
N ARG A 351 -11.56 1.77 -21.76
CA ARG A 351 -10.41 2.63 -22.06
C ARG A 351 -9.98 3.45 -20.84
N THR A 352 -10.94 3.96 -20.05
CA THR A 352 -10.63 4.71 -18.82
C THR A 352 -9.95 3.82 -17.78
N ALA A 353 -10.41 2.57 -17.62
CA ALA A 353 -9.80 1.61 -16.70
C ALA A 353 -8.36 1.27 -17.09
N ILE A 354 -8.13 0.93 -18.37
CA ILE A 354 -6.79 0.64 -18.90
C ILE A 354 -5.86 1.85 -18.70
N SER A 355 -6.33 3.05 -19.04
CA SER A 355 -5.56 4.28 -18.90
C SER A 355 -5.19 4.56 -17.44
N ALA A 356 -6.12 4.33 -16.50
CA ALA A 356 -5.87 4.52 -15.07
C ALA A 356 -4.87 3.52 -14.48
N HIS A 357 -4.99 2.25 -14.88
CA HIS A 357 -4.05 1.19 -14.52
C HIS A 357 -2.63 1.47 -15.03
N LEU A 358 -2.50 1.84 -16.30
CA LEU A 358 -1.22 2.13 -16.92
C LEU A 358 -0.61 3.46 -16.41
N THR A 359 -1.45 4.43 -16.07
CA THR A 359 -1.05 5.65 -15.35
C THR A 359 -0.49 5.33 -13.96
N SER A 360 -1.15 4.45 -13.21
CA SER A 360 -0.69 4.02 -11.87
C SER A 360 0.68 3.33 -11.94
N PHE A 361 0.88 2.48 -12.95
CA PHE A 361 2.17 1.85 -13.24
C PHE A 361 3.27 2.89 -13.52
N ALA A 362 3.02 3.81 -14.46
CA ALA A 362 4.01 4.81 -14.86
C ALA A 362 4.34 5.78 -13.71
N HIS A 363 3.32 6.18 -12.92
CA HIS A 363 3.50 7.02 -11.74
C HIS A 363 4.36 6.33 -10.68
N GLY A 364 4.05 5.06 -10.36
CA GLY A 364 4.84 4.27 -9.42
C GLY A 364 6.32 4.20 -9.83
N LEU A 365 6.58 3.91 -11.11
CA LEU A 365 7.92 3.82 -11.69
C LEU A 365 8.70 5.12 -11.56
N VAL A 366 8.14 6.24 -12.02
CA VAL A 366 8.82 7.53 -11.99
C VAL A 366 9.02 8.01 -10.55
N THR A 367 8.00 7.90 -9.72
CA THR A 367 8.02 8.44 -8.35
C THR A 367 9.04 7.73 -7.48
N MET A 368 9.06 6.39 -7.48
CA MET A 368 10.01 5.67 -6.63
C MET A 368 11.44 5.71 -7.14
N ALA A 369 11.66 5.75 -8.46
CA ALA A 369 13.00 5.98 -9.02
C ALA A 369 13.63 7.30 -8.48
N ILE A 370 12.82 8.35 -8.39
CA ILE A 370 13.26 9.68 -7.94
C ILE A 370 13.45 9.71 -6.42
N ILE A 371 12.45 9.26 -5.65
CA ILE A 371 12.53 9.23 -4.17
C ILE A 371 13.77 8.46 -3.72
N TYR A 372 14.12 7.40 -4.43
CA TYR A 372 15.20 6.51 -4.05
C TYR A 372 16.60 7.06 -4.42
N LEU A 373 16.75 7.80 -5.53
CA LEU A 373 18.04 8.33 -5.97
C LEU A 373 18.33 9.79 -5.57
N ILE A 374 17.33 10.59 -5.20
CA ILE A 374 17.58 11.96 -4.70
C ILE A 374 18.48 11.95 -3.44
N PRO A 375 18.29 11.09 -2.42
CA PRO A 375 19.21 11.02 -1.29
C PRO A 375 20.65 10.76 -1.72
N THR A 376 20.85 9.91 -2.73
CA THR A 376 22.17 9.63 -3.32
C THR A 376 22.80 10.88 -3.91
N TYR A 377 22.04 11.79 -4.53
CA TYR A 377 22.56 13.09 -4.98
C TYR A 377 23.09 13.92 -3.80
N PHE A 378 22.34 14.04 -2.72
CA PHE A 378 22.77 14.85 -1.58
C PHE A 378 23.97 14.26 -0.85
N GLN A 379 24.01 12.93 -0.71
CA GLN A 379 25.13 12.26 -0.03
C GLN A 379 26.38 12.19 -0.91
N ALA A 380 26.26 11.80 -2.18
CA ALA A 380 27.42 11.60 -3.05
C ALA A 380 27.93 12.89 -3.69
N VAL A 381 27.02 13.75 -4.18
CA VAL A 381 27.40 14.96 -4.95
C VAL A 381 27.58 16.17 -4.04
N LYS A 382 26.73 16.32 -3.02
CA LYS A 382 26.81 17.44 -2.05
C LYS A 382 27.59 17.11 -0.79
N LEU A 383 28.04 15.86 -0.63
CA LEU A 383 28.76 15.39 0.57
C LEU A 383 27.99 15.68 1.87
N ALA A 384 26.66 15.74 1.79
CA ALA A 384 25.81 15.93 2.95
C ALA A 384 25.88 14.68 3.84
N SER A 385 25.81 14.85 5.16
CA SER A 385 25.61 13.70 6.05
C SER A 385 24.28 13.02 5.76
N THR A 386 24.13 11.76 6.16
CA THR A 386 22.88 11.00 6.04
C THR A 386 21.69 11.76 6.65
N ILE A 387 21.90 12.36 7.83
CA ILE A 387 20.90 13.18 8.53
C ILE A 387 20.51 14.39 7.68
N MET A 388 21.50 15.13 7.18
CA MET A 388 21.25 16.33 6.37
C MET A 388 20.59 16.00 5.04
N SER A 389 20.98 14.89 4.40
CA SER A 389 20.33 14.38 3.18
C SER A 389 18.85 14.09 3.43
N GLY A 390 18.49 13.46 4.56
CA GLY A 390 17.10 13.25 4.94
C GLY A 390 16.35 14.58 5.11
N CYS A 391 16.95 15.54 5.81
CA CYS A 391 16.39 16.88 5.97
C CYS A 391 16.21 17.63 4.63
N MET A 392 17.11 17.43 3.66
CA MET A 392 17.02 18.05 2.33
C MET A 392 15.93 17.43 1.44
N VAL A 393 15.58 16.16 1.68
CA VAL A 393 14.48 15.46 0.99
C VAL A 393 13.13 15.71 1.66
N PHE A 394 13.11 16.07 2.95
CA PHE A 394 11.90 16.30 3.71
C PHE A 394 10.87 17.25 3.04
N PRO A 395 11.28 18.39 2.43
CA PRO A 395 10.33 19.27 1.72
C PRO A 395 9.64 18.58 0.55
N PHE A 396 10.34 17.69 -0.16
CA PHE A 396 9.75 16.89 -1.25
C PHE A 396 8.63 16.00 -0.70
N SER A 397 8.93 15.21 0.34
CA SER A 397 7.93 14.30 0.95
C SER A 397 6.73 15.06 1.52
N CYS A 398 6.96 16.19 2.19
CA CYS A 398 5.88 17.05 2.68
C CYS A 398 5.01 17.58 1.54
N THR A 399 5.65 18.08 0.47
CA THR A 399 4.93 18.62 -0.69
C THR A 399 4.07 17.55 -1.34
N VAL A 400 4.58 16.32 -1.50
CA VAL A 400 3.79 15.18 -2.00
C VAL A 400 2.54 14.97 -1.14
N ALA A 401 2.70 14.90 0.19
CA ALA A 401 1.59 14.61 1.10
C ALA A 401 0.54 15.74 1.14
N PHE A 402 0.96 17.00 1.26
CA PHE A 402 0.04 18.15 1.26
C PHE A 402 -0.69 18.27 -0.07
N THR A 403 0.00 18.00 -1.18
CA THR A 403 -0.60 18.03 -2.50
C THR A 403 -1.60 16.89 -2.69
N ALA A 404 -1.28 15.68 -2.24
CA ALA A 404 -2.23 14.56 -2.24
C ALA A 404 -3.53 14.91 -1.52
N ILE A 405 -3.45 15.51 -0.33
CA ILE A 405 -4.63 15.96 0.44
C ILE A 405 -5.38 17.08 -0.29
N ALA A 406 -4.67 18.14 -0.72
CA ALA A 406 -5.30 19.29 -1.37
C ALA A 406 -6.06 18.88 -2.64
N PHE A 407 -5.48 17.95 -3.42
CA PHE A 407 -6.12 17.45 -4.63
C PHE A 407 -7.21 16.42 -4.36
N ALA A 408 -7.09 15.60 -3.31
CA ALA A 408 -8.20 14.76 -2.86
C ALA A 408 -9.42 15.60 -2.46
N MET A 409 -9.23 16.66 -1.68
CA MET A 409 -10.29 17.61 -1.32
C MET A 409 -10.85 18.32 -2.55
N SER A 410 -9.99 18.70 -3.50
CA SER A 410 -10.41 19.28 -4.77
C SER A 410 -11.33 18.34 -5.56
N ILE A 411 -11.01 17.04 -5.64
CA ILE A 411 -11.86 16.04 -6.30
C ILE A 411 -13.18 15.88 -5.53
N GLN A 412 -13.14 15.88 -4.19
CA GLN A 412 -14.35 15.81 -3.36
C GLN A 412 -15.31 16.99 -3.60
N VAL A 413 -14.78 18.21 -3.79
CA VAL A 413 -15.61 19.40 -4.06
C VAL A 413 -16.05 19.49 -5.52
N THR A 414 -15.11 19.27 -6.45
CA THR A 414 -15.38 19.45 -7.88
C THR A 414 -16.13 18.28 -8.49
N GLN A 415 -16.09 17.10 -7.84
CA GLN A 415 -16.59 15.82 -8.36
C GLN A 415 -16.00 15.45 -9.74
N ARG A 416 -14.87 16.05 -10.10
CA ARG A 416 -14.13 15.82 -11.33
C ARG A 416 -12.75 15.30 -10.96
N TYR A 417 -12.28 14.26 -11.66
CA TYR A 417 -10.96 13.66 -11.40
C TYR A 417 -10.04 13.69 -12.64
N VAL A 418 -10.60 13.85 -13.85
CA VAL A 418 -9.81 13.87 -15.09
C VAL A 418 -8.90 15.10 -15.19
N PRO A 419 -9.37 16.34 -14.94
CA PRO A 419 -8.51 17.52 -14.94
C PRO A 419 -7.34 17.42 -13.95
N GLN A 420 -7.58 16.83 -12.78
CA GLN A 420 -6.59 16.64 -11.73
C GLN A 420 -5.51 15.64 -12.17
N ASN A 421 -5.91 14.53 -12.80
CA ASN A 421 -4.95 13.58 -13.37
C ASN A 421 -4.08 14.22 -14.46
N HIS A 422 -4.65 15.05 -15.34
CA HIS A 422 -3.87 15.81 -16.32
C HIS A 422 -2.89 16.78 -15.68
N LEU A 423 -3.32 17.49 -14.64
CA LEU A 423 -2.48 18.43 -13.92
C LEU A 423 -1.32 17.72 -13.21
N GLY A 424 -1.57 16.54 -12.62
CA GLY A 424 -0.54 15.70 -12.01
C GLY A 424 0.54 15.27 -13.00
N TRP A 425 0.12 14.82 -14.19
CA TRP A 425 1.06 14.46 -15.26
C TRP A 425 1.78 15.66 -15.86
N PHE A 426 1.12 16.81 -15.98
CA PHE A 426 1.77 18.05 -16.42
C PHE A 426 2.93 18.43 -15.49
N PHE A 427 2.70 18.44 -14.17
CA PHE A 427 3.74 18.74 -13.19
C PHE A 427 4.84 17.69 -13.13
N THR A 428 4.50 16.40 -13.27
CA THR A 428 5.48 15.32 -13.34
C THR A 428 6.36 15.43 -14.59
N LEU A 429 5.76 15.65 -15.76
CA LEU A 429 6.46 15.81 -17.03
C LEU A 429 7.32 17.07 -17.07
N LEU A 430 6.91 18.14 -16.38
CA LEU A 430 7.73 19.33 -16.17
C LEU A 430 8.88 19.04 -15.20
N GLY A 431 8.60 18.38 -14.08
CA GLY A 431 9.55 18.17 -12.99
C GLY A 431 10.70 17.22 -13.31
N VAL A 432 10.46 16.13 -14.06
CA VAL A 432 11.52 15.15 -14.38
C VAL A 432 12.67 15.78 -15.18
N PRO A 433 12.45 16.51 -16.30
CA PRO A 433 13.52 17.21 -17.01
C PRO A 433 14.21 18.30 -16.18
N LEU A 434 13.50 18.94 -15.24
CA LEU A 434 14.10 19.95 -14.36
C LEU A 434 15.21 19.38 -13.47
N LEU A 435 15.16 18.07 -13.15
CA LEU A 435 16.24 17.38 -12.42
C LEU A 435 17.58 17.39 -13.18
N LEU A 436 17.58 17.61 -14.50
CA LEU A 436 18.80 17.75 -15.29
C LEU A 436 19.59 19.04 -14.97
N LEU A 437 18.99 19.99 -14.26
CA LEU A 437 19.67 21.21 -13.79
C LEU A 437 20.50 20.99 -12.52
N LEU A 438 20.41 19.79 -11.91
CA LEU A 438 21.21 19.41 -10.75
C LEU A 438 22.63 19.06 -11.17
N ASN A 439 23.58 19.87 -10.70
CA ASN A 439 25.02 19.73 -10.91
C ASN A 439 25.76 19.83 -9.57
N VAL A 440 27.07 19.58 -9.59
CA VAL A 440 27.95 19.65 -8.41
C VAL A 440 27.90 21.04 -7.74
N ASP A 441 27.76 22.11 -8.52
CA ASP A 441 27.73 23.50 -8.04
C ASP A 441 26.33 24.07 -7.78
N SER A 442 25.27 23.27 -7.90
CA SER A 442 23.90 23.76 -7.70
C SER A 442 23.71 24.38 -6.30
N LYS A 443 23.18 25.60 -6.27
CA LYS A 443 22.88 26.34 -5.03
C LYS A 443 21.68 25.72 -4.30
N PRO A 444 21.52 25.98 -2.98
CA PRO A 444 20.36 25.56 -2.21
C PRO A 444 19.00 25.85 -2.87
N ALA A 445 18.83 27.06 -3.39
CA ALA A 445 17.61 27.45 -4.09
C ALA A 445 17.31 26.57 -5.32
N THR A 446 18.33 26.15 -6.07
CA THR A 446 18.16 25.38 -7.30
C THR A 446 17.57 24.00 -7.01
N TRP A 447 18.14 23.25 -6.05
CA TRP A 447 17.63 21.91 -5.76
C TRP A 447 16.28 21.91 -5.04
N ILE A 448 15.94 22.97 -4.30
CA ILE A 448 14.58 23.14 -3.75
C ILE A 448 13.57 23.38 -4.88
N LEU A 449 13.85 24.36 -5.76
CA LEU A 449 12.92 24.75 -6.84
C LEU A 449 12.70 23.64 -7.86
N VAL A 450 13.73 22.85 -8.16
CA VAL A 450 13.65 21.72 -9.09
C VAL A 450 12.79 20.58 -8.53
N GLN A 451 12.81 20.36 -7.20
CA GLN A 451 12.01 19.32 -6.55
C GLN A 451 10.52 19.66 -6.43
N LEU A 452 10.15 20.94 -6.42
CA LEU A 452 8.76 21.35 -6.20
C LEU A 452 7.80 20.85 -7.29
N PRO A 453 8.02 21.08 -8.60
CA PRO A 453 7.09 20.62 -9.64
C PRO A 453 6.92 19.10 -9.63
N ILE A 454 8.00 18.35 -9.48
CA ILE A 454 7.92 16.89 -9.45
C ILE A 454 7.19 16.39 -8.19
N ALA A 455 7.43 17.00 -7.02
CA ALA A 455 6.72 16.65 -5.79
C ALA A 455 5.21 16.94 -5.88
N LEU A 456 4.83 18.06 -6.50
CA LEU A 456 3.43 18.39 -6.77
C LEU A 456 2.79 17.32 -7.68
N GLY A 457 3.45 16.97 -8.79
CA GLY A 457 2.97 15.95 -9.72
C GLY A 457 2.80 14.58 -9.06
N CYS A 458 3.81 14.13 -8.32
CA CYS A 458 3.79 12.86 -7.58
C CYS A 458 2.68 12.82 -6.53
N GLY A 459 2.43 13.93 -5.81
CA GLY A 459 1.36 14.04 -4.82
C GLY A 459 -0.03 13.95 -5.42
N ILE A 460 -0.28 14.63 -6.54
CA ILE A 460 -1.57 14.54 -7.26
C ILE A 460 -1.82 13.11 -7.73
N LEU A 461 -0.82 12.54 -8.41
CA LEU A 461 -0.92 11.20 -9.01
C LEU A 461 -0.89 10.07 -7.97
N PHE A 462 -0.60 10.36 -6.70
CA PHE A 462 -0.69 9.36 -5.63
C PHE A 462 -2.15 8.89 -5.42
N VAL A 463 -3.11 9.82 -5.50
CA VAL A 463 -4.53 9.53 -5.23
C VAL A 463 -5.38 9.56 -6.50
N ALA A 464 -5.06 10.47 -7.44
CA ALA A 464 -5.92 10.74 -8.59
C ALA A 464 -6.19 9.53 -9.53
N PRO A 465 -5.25 8.59 -9.76
CA PRO A 465 -5.50 7.41 -10.58
C PRO A 465 -6.48 6.40 -9.99
N GLN A 466 -6.77 6.47 -8.69
CA GLN A 466 -7.69 5.55 -8.00
C GLN A 466 -9.15 5.81 -8.37
N PHE A 467 -9.55 7.07 -8.53
CA PHE A 467 -10.90 7.47 -8.90
C PHE A 467 -11.37 6.90 -10.24
N PRO A 468 -10.63 7.03 -11.37
CA PRO A 468 -11.05 6.45 -12.65
C PRO A 468 -11.11 4.93 -12.64
N VAL A 469 -10.24 4.24 -11.89
CA VAL A 469 -10.34 2.77 -11.74
C VAL A 469 -11.67 2.41 -11.12
N LEU A 470 -12.03 3.05 -10.01
CA LEU A 470 -13.25 2.78 -9.27
C LEU A 470 -14.52 3.23 -10.00
N ALA A 471 -14.51 4.38 -10.67
CA ALA A 471 -15.63 4.88 -11.46
C ALA A 471 -15.92 4.03 -12.70
N SER A 472 -14.94 3.23 -13.15
CA SER A 472 -15.10 2.39 -14.35
C SER A 472 -15.64 0.98 -14.08
N VAL A 473 -15.76 0.58 -12.81
CA VAL A 473 -16.15 -0.77 -12.40
C VAL A 473 -17.37 -0.77 -11.49
N ARG A 474 -18.12 -1.87 -11.50
CA ARG A 474 -19.23 -2.06 -10.54
C ARG A 474 -18.68 -2.22 -9.13
N VAL A 475 -19.44 -1.80 -8.13
CA VAL A 475 -19.06 -1.85 -6.70
C VAL A 475 -18.59 -3.25 -6.27
N GLN A 476 -19.19 -4.31 -6.81
CA GLN A 476 -18.82 -5.70 -6.49
C GLN A 476 -17.44 -6.13 -7.03
N LEU A 477 -16.90 -5.42 -8.02
CA LEU A 477 -15.57 -5.65 -8.60
C LEU A 477 -14.53 -4.62 -8.13
N ALA A 478 -14.93 -3.64 -7.32
CA ALA A 478 -14.07 -2.55 -6.86
C ALA A 478 -12.82 -3.06 -6.13
N SER A 479 -12.95 -4.04 -5.23
CA SER A 479 -11.80 -4.60 -4.50
C SER A 479 -10.80 -5.29 -5.44
N LYS A 480 -11.27 -5.95 -6.51
CA LYS A 480 -10.39 -6.58 -7.51
C LYS A 480 -9.68 -5.54 -8.37
N ALA A 481 -10.39 -4.47 -8.74
CA ALA A 481 -9.85 -3.37 -9.51
C ALA A 481 -8.76 -2.61 -8.73
N LEU A 482 -9.00 -2.37 -7.44
CA LEU A 482 -8.00 -1.80 -6.55
C LEU A 482 -6.78 -2.70 -6.36
N ALA A 483 -6.98 -4.01 -6.15
CA ALA A 483 -5.88 -4.95 -6.04
C ALA A 483 -5.00 -4.95 -7.31
N LEU A 484 -5.61 -4.90 -8.50
CA LEU A 484 -4.87 -4.76 -9.76
C LEU A 484 -4.15 -3.42 -9.87
N GLN A 485 -4.80 -2.33 -9.49
CA GLN A 485 -4.20 -0.99 -9.51
C GLN A 485 -2.97 -0.95 -8.59
N LEU A 486 -3.09 -1.42 -7.36
CA LEU A 486 -2.00 -1.44 -6.40
C LEU A 486 -0.87 -2.36 -6.85
N PHE A 487 -1.20 -3.52 -7.42
CA PHE A 487 -0.20 -4.38 -8.05
C PHE A 487 0.57 -3.65 -9.13
N LEU A 488 -0.11 -2.99 -10.06
CA LEU A 488 0.55 -2.24 -11.13
C LEU A 488 1.36 -1.05 -10.60
N ALA A 489 0.85 -0.33 -9.60
CA ALA A 489 1.58 0.75 -8.95
C ALA A 489 2.86 0.22 -8.30
N SER A 490 2.77 -0.82 -7.47
CA SER A 490 3.92 -1.39 -6.75
C SER A 490 4.92 -2.10 -7.66
N PHE A 491 4.43 -2.74 -8.72
CA PHE A 491 5.25 -3.30 -9.79
C PHE A 491 6.02 -2.19 -10.51
N GLY A 492 5.34 -1.08 -10.84
CA GLY A 492 5.96 0.13 -11.36
C GLY A 492 7.04 0.67 -10.42
N GLN A 493 6.72 0.84 -9.14
CA GLN A 493 7.64 1.33 -8.10
C GLN A 493 8.93 0.51 -8.02
N THR A 494 8.80 -0.81 -7.93
CA THR A 494 9.93 -1.73 -7.81
C THR A 494 10.78 -1.72 -9.09
N LEU A 495 10.14 -1.74 -10.27
CA LEU A 495 10.84 -1.59 -11.54
C LEU A 495 11.55 -0.23 -11.67
N GLY A 496 10.93 0.84 -11.17
CA GLY A 496 11.51 2.18 -11.14
C GLY A 496 12.81 2.19 -10.35
N ILE A 497 12.81 1.64 -9.14
CA ILE A 497 14.01 1.51 -8.30
C ILE A 497 15.09 0.70 -9.05
N MET A 498 14.76 -0.51 -9.50
CA MET A 498 15.75 -1.40 -10.12
C MET A 498 16.31 -0.84 -11.43
N LEU A 499 15.47 -0.22 -12.27
CA LEU A 499 15.91 0.44 -13.51
C LEU A 499 16.84 1.62 -13.21
N ALA A 500 16.43 2.47 -12.26
CA ALA A 500 17.17 3.65 -11.88
C ALA A 500 18.54 3.29 -11.28
N GLU A 501 18.59 2.28 -10.41
CA GLU A 501 19.83 1.73 -9.86
C GLU A 501 20.73 1.12 -10.93
N ALA A 502 20.17 0.28 -11.82
CA ALA A 502 20.96 -0.39 -12.85
C ALA A 502 21.58 0.61 -13.84
N VAL A 503 20.83 1.64 -14.25
CA VAL A 503 21.34 2.73 -15.09
C VAL A 503 22.39 3.55 -14.35
N PHE A 504 22.14 3.88 -13.08
CA PHE A 504 23.07 4.62 -12.25
C PHE A 504 24.41 3.87 -12.13
N GLN A 505 24.37 2.60 -11.75
CA GLN A 505 25.56 1.76 -11.57
C GLN A 505 26.32 1.55 -12.87
N SER A 506 25.63 1.22 -13.96
CA SER A 506 26.25 1.08 -15.27
C SER A 506 26.93 2.38 -15.70
N SER A 507 26.34 3.54 -15.39
CA SER A 507 26.93 4.83 -15.70
C SER A 507 28.15 5.13 -14.85
N VAL A 508 28.10 4.84 -13.55
CA VAL A 508 29.24 5.02 -12.64
C VAL A 508 30.39 4.11 -13.07
N HIS A 509 30.13 2.83 -13.33
CA HIS A 509 31.14 1.87 -13.79
C HIS A 509 31.84 2.34 -15.07
N SER A 510 31.10 2.83 -16.07
CA SER A 510 31.71 3.37 -17.30
C SER A 510 32.49 4.67 -17.08
N ALA A 511 32.07 5.51 -16.13
CA ALA A 511 32.70 6.79 -15.87
C ALA A 511 33.97 6.67 -15.02
N ILE A 512 34.05 5.65 -14.16
CA ILE A 512 35.24 5.32 -13.37
C ILE A 512 36.40 4.83 -14.26
N GLN A 513 36.11 4.16 -15.37
CA GLN A 513 37.11 3.74 -16.37
C GLN A 513 37.62 4.89 -17.26
N SER A 514 37.38 6.14 -16.85
CA SER A 514 37.91 7.30 -17.55
C SER A 514 39.39 7.50 -17.22
N PRO A 515 40.21 7.95 -18.18
CA PRO A 515 41.65 8.12 -17.99
C PRO A 515 42.00 9.12 -16.88
N GLU A 516 41.07 10.03 -16.53
CA GLU A 516 41.23 11.01 -15.45
C GLU A 516 41.16 10.35 -14.06
N ILE A 517 40.22 9.43 -13.85
CA ILE A 517 40.11 8.67 -12.59
C ILE A 517 41.20 7.61 -12.49
N GLU A 518 41.56 6.96 -13.60
CA GLU A 518 42.69 6.03 -13.62
C GLU A 518 44.03 6.71 -13.28
N ALA A 519 44.25 7.94 -13.78
CA ALA A 519 45.43 8.74 -13.42
C ALA A 519 45.44 9.15 -11.95
N LEU A 520 44.28 9.46 -11.37
CA LEU A 520 44.15 9.77 -9.94
C LEU A 520 44.38 8.52 -9.08
N ALA A 521 43.82 7.38 -9.46
CA ALA A 521 44.04 6.10 -8.78
C ALA A 521 45.52 5.69 -8.81
N ALA A 522 46.20 5.88 -9.94
CA ALA A 522 47.62 5.59 -10.10
C ALA A 522 48.54 6.43 -9.20
N ASN A 523 48.09 7.63 -8.80
CA ASN A 523 48.82 8.54 -7.91
C ASN A 523 48.58 8.25 -6.41
N ALA A 524 47.90 7.15 -6.04
CA ALA A 524 47.54 6.78 -4.68
C ALA A 524 46.73 7.84 -3.91
N SER A 525 46.10 8.79 -4.61
CA SER A 525 45.23 9.81 -3.99
C SER A 525 43.83 9.28 -3.69
N LEU A 526 43.46 8.12 -4.26
CA LEU A 526 42.28 7.35 -3.86
C LEU A 526 42.69 6.31 -2.81
N LEU A 527 42.26 6.53 -1.57
CA LEU A 527 42.47 5.62 -0.43
C LEU A 527 41.60 4.34 -0.49
N PHE A 528 40.85 4.13 -1.57
CA PHE A 528 39.84 3.08 -1.72
C PHE A 528 40.02 2.34 -3.04
N ASP A 529 39.58 1.08 -3.06
CA ASP A 529 39.61 0.27 -4.28
C ASP A 529 38.59 0.84 -5.29
N ILE A 530 38.93 0.83 -6.58
CA ILE A 530 38.10 1.42 -7.65
C ILE A 530 36.72 0.75 -7.70
N GLN A 531 36.63 -0.51 -7.26
CA GLN A 531 35.41 -1.29 -7.14
C GLN A 531 34.47 -0.76 -6.04
N ASP A 532 34.98 -0.13 -4.99
CA ASP A 532 34.17 0.46 -3.91
C ASP A 532 33.48 1.77 -4.33
N ILE A 533 33.95 2.42 -5.40
CA ILE A 533 33.33 3.61 -6.00
C ILE A 533 32.16 3.20 -6.92
N SER A 534 32.22 2.00 -7.49
CA SER A 534 31.24 1.52 -8.47
C SER A 534 29.85 1.20 -7.88
N SER A 535 29.77 1.06 -6.56
CA SER A 535 28.51 0.79 -5.86
C SER A 535 28.09 1.97 -4.99
N PRO A 536 26.87 2.51 -5.17
CA PRO A 536 26.33 3.57 -4.31
C PRO A 536 26.20 3.17 -2.83
N TYR A 537 26.36 1.89 -2.50
CA TYR A 537 26.19 1.34 -1.14
C TYR A 537 27.48 0.87 -0.47
N SER A 538 28.62 0.81 -1.17
CA SER A 538 29.91 0.48 -0.56
C SER A 538 30.61 1.71 0.01
N MET A 539 30.35 2.88 -0.55
CA MET A 539 30.99 4.10 -0.08
C MET A 539 30.24 4.66 1.14
N HIS A 540 30.90 4.63 2.30
CA HIS A 540 30.58 5.60 3.34
C HIS A 540 30.86 6.97 2.72
N PHE A 541 29.86 7.69 2.23
CA PHE A 541 30.06 9.01 1.57
C PHE A 541 30.80 10.01 2.47
N GLY A 542 30.87 9.76 3.78
CA GLY A 542 31.76 10.46 4.71
C GLY A 542 33.27 10.30 4.41
N ALA A 543 33.69 9.19 3.82
CA ALA A 543 35.06 8.91 3.43
C ALA A 543 35.56 9.81 2.28
N LEU A 544 34.65 10.25 1.39
CA LEU A 544 34.94 11.23 0.33
C LEU A 544 35.37 12.60 0.88
N LYS A 545 35.02 12.92 2.13
CA LYS A 545 35.43 14.17 2.80
C LYS A 545 36.90 14.18 3.19
N HIS A 546 37.53 13.00 3.23
CA HIS A 546 38.93 12.83 3.62
C HIS A 546 39.87 12.66 2.42
N LEU A 547 39.32 12.67 1.19
CA LEU A 547 40.10 12.68 -0.04
C LEU A 547 40.63 14.08 -0.35
N ASP A 548 41.70 14.14 -1.14
CA ASP A 548 42.18 15.41 -1.68
C ASP A 548 41.09 16.09 -2.54
N LYS A 549 41.10 17.42 -2.58
CA LYS A 549 40.00 18.21 -3.18
C LYS A 549 39.78 17.86 -4.66
N ALA A 550 40.86 17.66 -5.41
CA ALA A 550 40.79 17.26 -6.82
C ALA A 550 40.15 15.87 -7.00
N ALA A 551 40.45 14.91 -6.11
CA ALA A 551 39.85 13.58 -6.14
C ALA A 551 38.38 13.58 -5.72
N SER A 552 38.04 14.38 -4.71
CA SER A 552 36.65 14.55 -4.29
C SER A 552 35.80 15.15 -5.42
N ASP A 553 36.28 16.21 -6.09
CA ASP A 553 35.54 16.87 -7.17
C ASP A 553 35.38 15.97 -8.42
N ALA A 554 36.41 15.22 -8.80
CA ALA A 554 36.33 14.27 -9.91
C ALA A 554 35.28 13.17 -9.65
N VAL A 555 35.26 12.59 -8.45
CA VAL A 555 34.26 11.57 -8.09
C VAL A 555 32.86 12.19 -8.05
N ARG A 556 32.69 13.38 -7.47
CA ARG A 556 31.39 14.07 -7.44
C ARG A 556 30.82 14.32 -8.85
N GLU A 557 31.67 14.66 -9.82
CA GLU A 557 31.25 14.85 -11.21
C GLU A 557 30.79 13.54 -11.86
N VAL A 558 31.46 12.42 -11.57
CA VAL A 558 31.02 11.09 -12.03
C VAL A 558 29.64 10.73 -11.49
N TYR A 559 29.40 10.92 -10.19
CA TYR A 559 28.09 10.66 -9.57
C TYR A 559 27.00 11.60 -10.13
N SER A 560 27.32 12.88 -10.34
CA SER A 560 26.43 13.87 -10.97
C SER A 560 26.05 13.46 -12.39
N GLY A 561 27.04 13.07 -13.20
CA GLY A 561 26.83 12.58 -14.57
C GLY A 561 25.99 11.30 -14.62
N ALA A 562 26.21 10.37 -13.69
CA ALA A 562 25.42 9.14 -13.59
C ALA A 562 23.94 9.40 -13.26
N LEU A 563 23.67 10.27 -12.28
CA LEU A 563 22.31 10.67 -11.94
C LEU A 563 21.62 11.36 -13.13
N ARG A 564 22.33 12.21 -13.86
CA ARG A 564 21.81 12.86 -15.07
C ARG A 564 21.34 11.85 -16.12
N ARG A 565 22.05 10.73 -16.31
CA ARG A 565 21.60 9.66 -17.22
C ARG A 565 20.33 8.98 -16.73
N VAL A 566 20.19 8.77 -15.42
CA VAL A 566 18.96 8.22 -14.86
C VAL A 566 17.76 9.15 -15.13
N TRP A 567 17.91 10.45 -14.88
CA TRP A 567 16.85 11.42 -15.12
C TRP A 567 16.41 11.42 -16.59
N LEU A 568 17.36 11.31 -17.54
CA LEU A 568 17.04 11.18 -18.97
C LEU A 568 16.22 9.92 -19.29
N VAL A 569 16.53 8.79 -18.65
CA VAL A 569 15.78 7.54 -18.84
C VAL A 569 14.36 7.64 -18.29
N LEU A 570 14.11 8.46 -17.26
CA LEU A 570 12.76 8.63 -16.69
C LEU A 570 11.83 9.52 -17.52
N ILE A 571 12.35 10.44 -18.34
CA ILE A 571 11.56 11.33 -19.21
C ILE A 571 10.56 10.56 -20.12
N PRO A 572 10.95 9.53 -20.88
CA PRO A 572 10.02 8.80 -21.73
C PRO A 572 8.92 8.08 -20.94
N PHE A 573 9.20 7.61 -19.72
CA PHE A 573 8.16 7.01 -18.86
C PHE A 573 7.17 8.07 -18.37
N ALA A 574 7.66 9.27 -18.00
CA ALA A 574 6.79 10.38 -17.62
C ALA A 574 5.93 10.87 -18.79
N LEU A 575 6.51 10.96 -20.00
CA LEU A 575 5.78 11.30 -21.22
C LEU A 575 4.74 10.23 -21.57
N GLY A 576 5.11 8.95 -21.48
CA GLY A 576 4.22 7.82 -21.71
C GLY A 576 3.01 7.85 -20.77
N GLY A 577 3.25 8.07 -19.47
CA GLY A 577 2.17 8.23 -18.48
C GLY A 577 1.24 9.40 -18.80
N CYS A 578 1.78 10.55 -19.20
CA CYS A 578 1.00 11.71 -19.63
C CYS A 578 0.13 11.42 -20.86
N LEU A 579 0.71 10.80 -21.90
CA LEU A 579 -0.02 10.42 -23.12
C LEU A 579 -1.13 9.41 -22.86
N VAL A 580 -0.86 8.43 -21.99
CA VAL A 580 -1.85 7.44 -21.56
C VAL A 580 -2.97 8.12 -20.80
N CYS A 581 -2.66 9.10 -19.93
CA CYS A 581 -3.66 9.85 -19.20
C CYS A 581 -4.59 10.66 -20.11
N CYS A 582 -4.10 11.19 -21.23
CA CYS A 582 -4.93 11.84 -22.26
C CYS A 582 -6.03 10.93 -22.83
N ALA A 583 -5.92 9.61 -22.63
CA ALA A 583 -6.92 8.66 -23.05
C ALA A 583 -8.12 8.49 -22.09
N MET A 584 -8.03 9.04 -20.87
CA MET A 584 -9.10 8.93 -19.88
C MET A 584 -10.36 9.68 -20.33
N LYS A 585 -11.52 9.03 -20.14
CA LYS A 585 -12.82 9.69 -20.21
C LYS A 585 -13.38 9.86 -18.80
N GLU A 586 -14.01 11.00 -18.56
CA GLU A 586 -14.71 11.29 -17.31
C GLU A 586 -15.97 10.43 -17.21
N LEU A 587 -16.12 9.72 -16.10
CA LEU A 587 -17.26 8.87 -15.76
C LEU A 587 -17.85 9.40 -14.45
N GLU A 588 -19.16 9.24 -14.27
CA GLU A 588 -19.84 9.65 -13.04
C GLU A 588 -19.38 8.78 -11.86
N MET A 589 -19.12 9.40 -10.70
CA MET A 589 -18.71 8.70 -9.50
C MET A 589 -19.94 8.11 -8.79
N HIS A 590 -19.94 6.80 -8.56
CA HIS A 590 -21.01 6.13 -7.84
C HIS A 590 -20.93 6.42 -6.33
N GLU A 591 -22.05 6.80 -5.70
CA GLU A 591 -22.15 7.03 -4.25
C GLU A 591 -22.35 5.73 -3.43
N GLU A 592 -22.67 4.62 -4.10
CA GLU A 592 -22.98 3.34 -3.43
C GLU A 592 -21.72 2.64 -2.89
N THR A 593 -21.68 2.40 -1.58
CA THR A 593 -20.74 1.46 -0.94
C THR A 593 -21.27 0.03 -0.96
N ASP A 594 -20.41 -0.99 -0.89
CA ASP A 594 -20.85 -2.39 -0.86
C ASP A 594 -21.77 -2.65 0.36
N GLU A 595 -23.07 -2.78 0.09
CA GLU A 595 -24.12 -3.00 1.10
C GLU A 595 -23.84 -4.20 1.99
N ARG A 596 -23.09 -5.21 1.51
CA ARG A 596 -22.73 -6.39 2.30
C ARG A 596 -21.86 -6.06 3.51
N PHE A 597 -21.10 -4.97 3.43
CA PHE A 597 -20.21 -4.51 4.50
C PHE A 597 -20.77 -3.27 5.21
N ALA A 598 -21.41 -2.34 4.47
CA ALA A 598 -22.05 -1.14 5.03
C ALA A 598 -23.25 -1.44 5.94
N ALA A 599 -23.99 -2.53 5.67
CA ALA A 599 -25.13 -2.95 6.50
C ALA A 599 -24.75 -3.18 7.97
N VAL A 600 -23.47 -3.41 8.31
CA VAL A 600 -23.04 -3.61 9.70
C VAL A 600 -23.16 -2.35 10.56
N LEU A 601 -23.11 -1.16 9.97
CA LEU A 601 -23.34 0.10 10.69
C LEU A 601 -24.83 0.40 10.86
N GLN A 602 -25.64 0.10 9.83
CA GLN A 602 -27.09 0.32 9.85
C GLN A 602 -27.82 -0.72 10.72
N ASP A 603 -27.45 -1.99 10.65
CA ASP A 603 -28.07 -3.07 11.43
C ASP A 603 -27.76 -2.90 12.93
N ARG A 604 -26.56 -2.37 13.27
CA ARG A 604 -26.23 -1.93 14.64
C ARG A 604 -27.00 -0.69 15.09
N ALA A 605 -27.31 0.23 14.19
CA ALA A 605 -28.13 1.40 14.51
C ALA A 605 -29.59 0.99 14.75
N ALA A 606 -30.14 0.16 13.87
CA ALA A 606 -31.50 -0.38 13.97
C ALA A 606 -31.71 -1.21 15.25
N LEU A 607 -30.78 -2.12 15.58
CA LEU A 607 -30.85 -2.90 16.82
C LEU A 607 -30.75 -2.01 18.06
N ARG A 608 -30.01 -0.89 17.99
CA ARG A 608 -29.86 0.05 19.10
C ARG A 608 -31.07 0.96 19.28
N ASP A 609 -31.75 1.31 18.19
CA ASP A 609 -33.01 2.06 18.24
C ASP A 609 -34.15 1.17 18.77
N GLU A 610 -34.16 -0.13 18.42
CA GLU A 610 -35.05 -1.11 19.05
C GLU A 610 -34.74 -1.29 20.55
N GLU A 611 -33.47 -1.39 20.95
CA GLU A 611 -33.08 -1.52 22.36
C GLU A 611 -33.41 -0.25 23.17
N LYS A 612 -33.19 0.94 22.61
CA LYS A 612 -33.59 2.21 23.21
C LYS A 612 -35.10 2.29 23.38
N GLY A 613 -35.88 1.99 22.33
CA GLY A 613 -37.34 1.97 22.42
C GLY A 613 -37.85 0.98 23.46
N ARG A 614 -37.20 -0.18 23.61
CA ARG A 614 -37.57 -1.19 24.62
C ARG A 614 -37.19 -0.79 26.04
N THR A 615 -36.11 -0.03 26.20
CA THR A 615 -35.65 0.48 27.51
C THR A 615 -36.47 1.69 27.96
N GLU A 616 -36.82 2.57 27.03
CA GLU A 616 -37.72 3.71 27.27
C GLU A 616 -39.14 3.24 27.59
N GLY A 617 -39.66 2.22 26.89
CA GLY A 617 -40.96 1.62 27.20
C GLY A 617 -41.00 0.92 28.57
N LYS A 618 -39.90 0.27 28.99
CA LYS A 618 -39.79 -0.30 30.36
C LYS A 618 -39.69 0.78 31.44
N MET A 619 -39.01 1.89 31.17
CA MET A 619 -38.96 3.02 32.09
C MET A 619 -40.29 3.76 32.20
N SER A 620 -41.08 3.86 31.12
CA SER A 620 -42.42 4.46 31.18
C SER A 620 -43.39 3.59 31.97
N GLN A 621 -43.39 2.27 31.74
CA GLN A 621 -44.20 1.33 32.53
C GLN A 621 -43.79 1.28 34.01
N GLY A 622 -42.48 1.36 34.30
CA GLY A 622 -41.99 1.45 35.68
C GLY A 622 -42.41 2.76 36.37
N ARG A 623 -42.45 3.88 35.64
CA ARG A 623 -42.96 5.17 36.16
C ARG A 623 -44.46 5.16 36.40
N GLU A 624 -45.24 4.50 35.56
CA GLU A 624 -46.69 4.34 35.76
C GLU A 624 -46.99 3.45 36.97
N GLY A 625 -46.29 2.32 37.12
CA GLY A 625 -46.43 1.42 38.28
C GLY A 625 -46.07 2.11 39.60
N LEU A 626 -44.98 2.88 39.65
CA LEU A 626 -44.61 3.67 40.84
C LEU A 626 -45.62 4.79 41.14
N ARG A 627 -46.28 5.33 40.10
CA ARG A 627 -47.33 6.34 40.28
C ARG A 627 -48.59 5.72 40.87
N GLU A 628 -48.98 4.54 40.41
CA GLU A 628 -50.11 3.78 40.98
C GLU A 628 -49.85 3.33 42.42
N GLU A 629 -48.65 2.85 42.75
CA GLU A 629 -48.24 2.54 44.12
C GLU A 629 -48.27 3.78 45.02
N SER A 630 -47.79 4.94 44.54
CA SER A 630 -47.81 6.18 45.32
C SER A 630 -49.24 6.69 45.59
N ILE A 631 -50.17 6.44 44.66
CA ILE A 631 -51.59 6.79 44.82
C ILE A 631 -52.25 5.83 45.82
N GLN A 632 -51.90 4.54 45.82
CA GLN A 632 -52.39 3.59 46.83
C GLN A 632 -51.83 3.89 48.23
N LEU A 633 -50.54 4.19 48.37
CA LEU A 633 -49.90 4.55 49.64
C LEU A 633 -50.49 5.83 50.25
N SER A 634 -50.79 6.84 49.42
CA SER A 634 -51.47 8.08 49.82
C SER A 634 -52.93 7.85 50.27
N SER A 635 -53.62 6.87 49.68
CA SER A 635 -54.97 6.47 50.07
C SER A 635 -54.98 5.76 51.44
N THR A 636 -54.02 4.87 51.70
CA THR A 636 -53.88 4.17 52.99
C THR A 636 -53.41 5.07 54.15
N ALA A 637 -52.64 6.13 53.88
CA ALA A 637 -52.18 7.06 54.90
C ALA A 637 -53.30 7.93 55.52
N LYS A 638 -54.51 7.96 54.92
CA LYS A 638 -55.67 8.68 55.46
C LYS A 638 -56.49 7.91 56.52
N LEU A 639 -56.07 6.71 56.92
CA LEU A 639 -56.84 5.82 57.81
C LEU A 639 -56.20 5.49 59.17
N LEU A 640 -55.15 6.20 59.61
CA LEU A 640 -54.54 5.98 60.94
C LEU A 640 -54.89 7.11 61.92
N PRO A 641 -55.37 6.80 63.15
CA PRO A 641 -55.77 7.80 64.13
C PRO A 641 -54.57 8.39 64.88
N ALA A 642 -54.70 9.68 65.21
CA ALA A 642 -53.73 10.46 65.95
C ALA A 642 -53.44 9.87 67.34
N SER A 643 -52.16 9.78 67.70
CA SER A 643 -51.73 9.67 69.10
C SER A 643 -50.67 10.73 69.41
N ASP A 644 -50.86 11.28 70.60
CA ASP A 644 -50.29 12.47 71.22
C ASP A 644 -48.83 12.26 71.68
N GLN A 645 -48.20 13.35 72.16
CA GLN A 645 -46.79 13.56 72.60
C GLN A 645 -45.89 14.25 71.55
N GLY A 646 -45.19 15.36 71.81
CA GLY A 646 -44.93 16.10 73.04
C GLY A 646 -43.51 16.69 73.00
N LYS A 647 -43.40 18.02 72.85
CA LYS A 647 -42.32 18.95 73.26
C LYS A 647 -40.85 18.80 72.78
N GLU A 648 -40.26 19.99 72.62
CA GLU A 648 -38.82 20.36 72.53
C GLU A 648 -38.05 20.00 71.25
N SER A 649 -37.01 20.71 70.81
CA SER A 649 -36.54 22.10 70.85
C SER A 649 -35.32 22.10 69.91
N SER A 650 -35.21 23.12 69.06
CA SER A 650 -34.01 23.61 68.35
C SER A 650 -32.68 22.83 68.45
N ALA A 651 -32.08 22.46 67.31
CA ALA A 651 -30.69 22.81 66.95
C ALA A 651 -30.26 22.25 65.58
N SER A 652 -29.48 23.08 64.87
CA SER A 652 -28.73 22.89 63.63
C SER A 652 -28.15 21.50 63.33
N CYS A 653 -28.23 21.04 62.08
CA CYS A 653 -27.27 21.33 61.01
C CYS A 653 -27.82 20.87 59.65
#